data_AF-A0A427Y2B7-F1
#
_entry.id   AF-A0A427Y2B7-F1
#
_cell.length_a   1.000
_cell.length_b   1.000
_cell.length_c   1.000
_cell.angle_alpha   90.00
_cell.angle_beta   90.00
_cell.angle_gamma   90.00
#
_symmetry.space_group_name_H-M   'P 1'
#
loop_
_entity.id
_entity.type
_entity.pdbx_description
1 polymer ?
#
loop_
_entity_poly.entity_id
_entity_poly.type
_entity_poly.pdbx_seq_one_letter_code
_entity_poly.pdbx_strand_id
1 'polypeptide(L)'
;MSSKGATEVSFEAYHPSAARISLRGRHFVDNHDRVLDLRGANVGSASKVPIRPCPPFHEHAKASYVGRPFPLDEAPENWRRLKSWGLTMMRINVTWEALEHAAPGKYDVEFLDYLRKLLISMNEHGIVAYVDVFSRYCGGSGAPGWVVEAAGFDLSDDGEKLALSGSAFLDGIRGGRLQGERGLWPTGYQKLACATMNTLFWGGETFAPSFKVKGEDGREINIQHYLQDAFLKAVDKLVESVGNLDGVIGFELMNEPHPGFIGLSSIHEWNYNTDLHLGQFPSPLQSFSMGAGHPTPGVPIYVRTFPWPTRKSHTVTANPTGANVWRRDGPTGGECPWEKEGVWRWSDKKHSAMAMQEDYFSKDRKGNKVDFYRDCFFPFVKRWEGVVQKRAHGKVRLVEAVPNEYCPEWPVEHRPSNFVFTPHWGSEQKSRPDLSFAQPVKDAMLMSSRSFTTLYWGKGGAKKNYAHQIGTLVGEARSKLGEVPIVFGECGIPMDLNGEEAFSTGDYKWQERMMDALVSAMESSLVGFNLWAYNPHNHDHIGDDWNAENFSWYADNQRDKDLQERSEKGSNADGEDLDAGGRLLDAIVRPYAVATAGTPLSLFYDAETALFTYRFRSPLRLVSEETTVKLGEVTELYLPRRTFTKANTQWNVSSGGRIHFDWENQRAFLWFVDIPPERRVQDMVRRVDIWVPSRTRKAGVNLIQGIGMVVALLLGLALTYYVQLVEWDRDKRVYSRQ
;
A
#
# COMPACT_ATOMS: atom_id res chain seq x y z
N MET A 1 -4.38 7.67 50.40
CA MET A 1 -4.93 6.97 51.60
C MET A 1 -4.62 5.49 51.48
N SER A 2 -4.49 4.80 52.61
CA SER A 2 -4.06 3.39 52.69
C SER A 2 -5.00 2.43 51.97
N SER A 3 -4.45 1.46 51.24
CA SER A 3 -5.16 0.40 50.54
C SER A 3 -5.62 -0.70 51.51
N LYS A 4 -6.94 -0.93 51.58
CA LYS A 4 -7.54 -2.19 52.01
C LYS A 4 -8.78 -2.50 51.17
N GLY A 5 -8.83 -3.69 50.57
CA GLY A 5 -10.08 -4.25 50.03
C GLY A 5 -10.45 -3.89 48.59
N ALA A 6 -9.50 -3.54 47.72
CA ALA A 6 -9.76 -3.60 46.28
C ALA A 6 -9.66 -5.06 45.82
N THR A 7 -10.78 -5.68 45.47
CA THR A 7 -10.78 -6.86 44.59
C THR A 7 -10.08 -6.49 43.29
N GLU A 8 -9.07 -7.25 42.89
CA GLU A 8 -8.38 -7.03 41.63
C GLU A 8 -9.36 -7.21 40.47
N VAL A 9 -9.65 -6.10 39.78
CA VAL A 9 -10.49 -6.11 38.58
C VAL A 9 -9.59 -6.45 37.40
N SER A 10 -9.57 -7.73 37.03
CA SER A 10 -8.92 -8.22 35.82
C SER A 10 -9.90 -8.22 34.64
N PHE A 11 -9.40 -7.93 33.45
CA PHE A 11 -10.14 -8.01 32.19
C PHE A 11 -9.34 -8.87 31.20
N GLU A 12 -10.02 -9.73 30.43
CA GLU A 12 -9.39 -10.42 29.29
C GLU A 12 -9.05 -9.37 28.22
N ALA A 13 -7.81 -9.37 27.73
CA ALA A 13 -7.41 -8.52 26.62
C ALA A 13 -8.11 -8.95 25.32
N TYR A 14 -8.38 -8.03 24.41
CA TYR A 14 -9.01 -8.36 23.14
C TYR A 14 -8.03 -9.10 22.22
N HIS A 15 -8.37 -10.37 21.96
CA HIS A 15 -7.76 -11.18 20.91
C HIS A 15 -8.68 -11.18 19.68
N PRO A 16 -8.25 -10.59 18.54
CA PRO A 16 -9.04 -10.57 17.32
C PRO A 16 -9.17 -11.97 16.73
N SER A 17 -10.32 -12.23 16.13
CA SER A 17 -10.67 -13.43 15.36
C SER A 17 -11.90 -13.11 14.51
N ALA A 18 -12.14 -13.87 13.44
CA ALA A 18 -13.30 -13.67 12.59
C ALA A 18 -14.63 -13.90 13.33
N ALA A 19 -14.68 -14.83 14.28
CA ALA A 19 -15.83 -15.04 15.16
C ALA A 19 -16.02 -13.92 16.22
N ARG A 20 -15.06 -13.00 16.36
CA ARG A 20 -15.09 -11.84 17.28
C ARG A 20 -15.03 -10.49 16.55
N ILE A 21 -15.26 -10.45 15.24
CA ILE A 21 -15.26 -9.22 14.43
C ILE A 21 -16.49 -9.20 13.52
N SER A 22 -17.26 -8.12 13.57
CA SER A 22 -18.37 -7.86 12.64
C SER A 22 -18.39 -6.39 12.20
N LEU A 23 -19.22 -6.05 11.22
CA LEU A 23 -19.35 -4.68 10.70
C LEU A 23 -20.65 -4.04 11.20
N ARG A 24 -20.56 -2.82 11.73
CA ARG A 24 -21.72 -2.04 12.19
C ARG A 24 -21.62 -0.59 11.74
N GLY A 25 -22.33 -0.26 10.66
CA GLY A 25 -22.10 0.99 9.94
C GLY A 25 -20.63 1.10 9.53
N ARG A 26 -20.03 2.28 9.73
CA ARG A 26 -18.63 2.55 9.36
C ARG A 26 -17.56 1.84 10.20
N HIS A 27 -17.93 1.03 11.18
CA HIS A 27 -17.02 0.48 12.18
C HIS A 27 -16.91 -1.04 12.12
N PHE A 28 -15.72 -1.55 12.39
CA PHE A 28 -15.55 -2.92 12.91
C PHE A 28 -15.93 -2.92 14.39
N VAL A 29 -16.66 -3.92 14.84
CA VAL A 29 -17.04 -4.09 16.24
C VAL A 29 -16.79 -5.52 16.73
N ASP A 30 -16.52 -5.67 18.01
CA ASP A 30 -16.45 -6.99 18.66
C ASP A 30 -17.83 -7.50 19.13
N ASN A 31 -17.83 -8.69 19.72
CA ASN A 31 -19.03 -9.35 20.27
C ASN A 31 -19.62 -8.65 21.50
N HIS A 32 -19.05 -7.51 21.92
CA HIS A 32 -19.54 -6.62 22.98
C HIS A 32 -19.90 -5.23 22.44
N ASP A 33 -20.06 -5.08 21.11
CA ASP A 33 -20.36 -3.83 20.42
C ASP A 33 -19.30 -2.73 20.59
N ARG A 34 -18.07 -3.09 20.99
CA ARG A 34 -16.96 -2.13 21.11
C ARG A 34 -16.34 -1.86 19.74
N VAL A 35 -16.13 -0.59 19.39
CA VAL A 35 -15.51 -0.19 18.11
C VAL A 35 -14.02 -0.51 18.11
N LEU A 36 -13.57 -1.25 17.10
CA LEU A 36 -12.19 -1.72 16.95
C LEU A 36 -11.35 -0.77 16.06
N ASP A 37 -10.14 -0.44 16.50
CA ASP A 37 -9.10 0.18 15.67
C ASP A 37 -8.14 -0.92 15.20
N LEU A 38 -8.31 -1.37 13.95
CA LEU A 38 -7.50 -2.44 13.38
C LEU A 38 -6.25 -1.87 12.70
N ARG A 39 -5.09 -2.10 13.30
CA ARG A 39 -3.77 -1.68 12.81
C ARG A 39 -2.92 -2.88 12.44
N GLY A 40 -2.10 -2.73 11.41
CA GLY A 40 -1.50 -3.88 10.77
C GLY A 40 -0.25 -3.65 9.93
N ALA A 41 0.18 -4.73 9.29
CA ALA A 41 1.29 -4.77 8.35
C ALA A 41 0.94 -5.61 7.11
N ASN A 42 1.53 -5.24 5.98
CA ASN A 42 1.68 -6.14 4.84
C ASN A 42 2.87 -7.07 5.10
N VAL A 43 2.66 -8.38 4.97
CA VAL A 43 3.65 -9.39 5.39
C VAL A 43 4.22 -10.12 4.17
N GLY A 44 5.51 -9.88 3.94
CA GLY A 44 6.29 -10.42 2.84
C GLY A 44 5.98 -9.74 1.52
N SER A 45 6.54 -8.56 1.30
CA SER A 45 6.59 -7.99 -0.04
C SER A 45 7.30 -8.93 -1.03
N ALA A 46 8.29 -9.71 -0.58
CA ALA A 46 8.92 -10.76 -1.39
C ALA A 46 7.97 -11.91 -1.82
N SER A 47 6.78 -12.07 -1.21
CA SER A 47 5.75 -13.05 -1.66
C SER A 47 5.21 -12.73 -3.06
N LYS A 48 5.53 -11.54 -3.57
CA LYS A 48 5.34 -11.08 -4.95
C LYS A 48 6.13 -11.89 -5.98
N VAL A 49 7.20 -12.58 -5.59
CA VAL A 49 8.04 -13.41 -6.47
C VAL A 49 8.27 -14.82 -5.89
N PRO A 50 8.55 -15.84 -6.73
CA PRO A 50 8.85 -17.19 -6.27
C PRO A 50 10.03 -17.22 -5.27
N ILE A 51 10.14 -18.31 -4.53
CA ILE A 51 11.33 -18.59 -3.71
C ILE A 51 12.55 -18.80 -4.62
N ARG A 52 13.75 -18.48 -4.12
CA ARG A 52 15.01 -18.65 -4.87
C ARG A 52 15.47 -20.13 -4.81
N PRO A 53 16.04 -20.69 -5.88
CA PRO A 53 16.25 -20.07 -7.20
C PRO A 53 14.93 -19.95 -7.99
N CYS A 54 14.63 -18.72 -8.44
CA CYS A 54 13.45 -18.49 -9.28
C CYS A 54 13.69 -19.11 -10.67
N PRO A 55 12.73 -19.85 -11.24
CA PRO A 55 12.84 -20.31 -12.62
C PRO A 55 12.80 -19.13 -13.61
N PRO A 56 13.42 -19.27 -14.79
CA PRO A 56 13.21 -18.35 -15.92
C PRO A 56 11.73 -18.22 -16.28
N PHE A 57 11.32 -17.10 -16.87
CA PHE A 57 9.90 -16.83 -17.19
C PHE A 57 9.29 -17.87 -18.15
N HIS A 58 10.08 -18.43 -19.07
CA HIS A 58 9.65 -19.51 -19.96
C HIS A 58 9.50 -20.87 -19.26
N GLU A 59 9.99 -21.00 -18.03
CA GLU A 59 9.82 -22.19 -17.17
C GLU A 59 8.87 -21.91 -15.98
N HIS A 60 7.95 -20.95 -16.12
CA HIS A 60 7.03 -20.54 -15.05
C HIS A 60 6.28 -21.70 -14.37
N ALA A 61 6.03 -22.79 -15.10
CA ALA A 61 5.36 -23.98 -14.59
C ALA A 61 6.18 -24.76 -13.53
N LYS A 62 7.41 -24.32 -13.21
CA LYS A 62 8.27 -24.83 -12.13
C LYS A 62 8.40 -23.87 -10.93
N ALA A 63 7.63 -22.78 -10.90
CA ALA A 63 7.70 -21.81 -9.80
C ALA A 63 7.22 -22.44 -8.49
N SER A 64 7.79 -22.00 -7.36
CA SER A 64 7.29 -22.36 -6.02
C SER A 64 7.25 -21.14 -5.13
N TYR A 65 6.20 -21.07 -4.30
CA TYR A 65 5.99 -20.03 -3.30
C TYR A 65 5.93 -20.60 -1.88
N VAL A 66 6.17 -21.90 -1.72
CA VAL A 66 6.28 -22.56 -0.40
C VAL A 66 7.40 -21.89 0.38
N GLY A 67 7.10 -21.38 1.58
CA GLY A 67 8.05 -20.61 2.39
C GLY A 67 8.05 -19.10 2.14
N ARG A 68 7.16 -18.54 1.30
CA ARG A 68 6.85 -17.09 1.24
C ARG A 68 5.63 -16.80 2.13
N PRO A 69 5.67 -15.84 3.08
CA PRO A 69 6.66 -14.78 3.26
C PRO A 69 7.97 -15.24 3.91
N PHE A 70 7.91 -16.27 4.77
CA PHE A 70 9.03 -16.88 5.48
C PHE A 70 8.72 -18.33 5.89
N PRO A 71 9.73 -19.16 6.20
CA PRO A 71 9.57 -20.51 6.75
C PRO A 71 8.63 -20.62 7.96
N LEU A 72 7.98 -21.78 8.12
CA LEU A 72 6.96 -21.97 9.17
C LEU A 72 7.53 -21.99 10.60
N ASP A 73 8.80 -22.39 10.74
CA ASP A 73 9.55 -22.42 11.99
C ASP A 73 9.96 -21.03 12.47
N GLU A 74 10.15 -20.07 11.57
CA GLU A 74 10.38 -18.65 11.89
C GLU A 74 9.09 -17.91 12.26
N ALA A 75 7.93 -18.40 11.82
CA ALA A 75 6.65 -17.70 11.95
C ALA A 75 6.29 -17.27 13.40
N PRO A 76 6.47 -18.10 14.45
CA PRO A 76 6.13 -17.70 15.83
C PRO A 76 6.96 -16.55 16.38
N GLU A 77 8.19 -16.31 15.90
CA GLU A 77 8.96 -15.11 16.29
C GLU A 77 8.45 -13.86 15.56
N ASN A 78 8.23 -13.97 14.25
CA ASN A 78 7.66 -12.90 13.42
C ASN A 78 6.29 -12.43 13.98
N TRP A 79 5.42 -13.36 14.38
CA TRP A 79 4.13 -13.06 14.99
C TRP A 79 4.24 -12.42 16.39
N ARG A 80 5.08 -12.97 17.29
CA ARG A 80 5.33 -12.34 18.60
C ARG A 80 5.84 -10.91 18.44
N ARG A 81 6.74 -10.66 17.48
CA ARG A 81 7.28 -9.34 17.15
C ARG A 81 6.19 -8.36 16.71
N LEU A 82 5.43 -8.69 15.66
CA LEU A 82 4.34 -7.85 15.15
C LEU A 82 3.29 -7.56 16.24
N LYS A 83 2.92 -8.57 17.04
CA LYS A 83 2.02 -8.42 18.20
C LYS A 83 2.60 -7.49 19.27
N SER A 84 3.90 -7.60 19.56
CA SER A 84 4.57 -6.76 20.58
C SER A 84 4.58 -5.28 20.21
N TRP A 85 4.54 -4.96 18.91
CA TRP A 85 4.43 -3.63 18.34
C TRP A 85 3.01 -3.08 18.21
N GLY A 86 2.00 -3.87 18.60
CA GLY A 86 0.59 -3.48 18.54
C GLY A 86 -0.05 -3.67 17.15
N LEU A 87 0.60 -4.40 16.24
CA LEU A 87 0.05 -4.72 14.93
C LEU A 87 -0.64 -6.09 14.99
N THR A 88 -1.94 -6.12 14.72
CA THR A 88 -2.79 -7.31 14.97
C THR A 88 -3.70 -7.70 13.81
N MET A 89 -3.76 -6.88 12.76
CA MET A 89 -4.33 -7.23 11.46
C MET A 89 -3.17 -7.38 10.47
N MET A 90 -3.16 -8.41 9.64
CA MET A 90 -2.15 -8.58 8.60
C MET A 90 -2.82 -8.67 7.24
N ARG A 91 -2.20 -8.03 6.26
CA ARG A 91 -2.45 -8.32 4.85
C ARG A 91 -1.42 -9.35 4.40
N ILE A 92 -1.91 -10.55 4.09
CA ILE A 92 -1.08 -11.66 3.62
C ILE A 92 -1.14 -11.67 2.09
N ASN A 93 -0.06 -11.25 1.46
CA ASN A 93 0.03 -11.20 0.00
C ASN A 93 0.15 -12.61 -0.57
N VAL A 94 -0.86 -13.04 -1.30
CA VAL A 94 -0.85 -14.24 -2.14
C VAL A 94 -0.87 -13.80 -3.60
N THR A 95 -0.52 -14.70 -4.49
CA THR A 95 -0.46 -14.45 -5.92
C THR A 95 -1.27 -15.53 -6.64
N TRP A 96 -1.98 -15.19 -7.72
CA TRP A 96 -2.66 -16.19 -8.56
C TRP A 96 -1.65 -17.22 -9.10
N GLU A 97 -0.42 -16.81 -9.36
CA GLU A 97 0.70 -17.69 -9.71
C GLU A 97 1.05 -18.67 -8.57
N ALA A 98 1.15 -18.22 -7.32
CA ALA A 98 1.34 -19.14 -6.19
C ALA A 98 0.20 -20.17 -6.07
N LEU A 99 -1.00 -19.86 -6.59
CA LEU A 99 -2.12 -20.79 -6.62
C LEU A 99 -2.12 -21.70 -7.86
N GLU A 100 -1.67 -21.25 -9.03
CA GLU A 100 -1.95 -21.88 -10.33
C GLU A 100 -0.83 -21.68 -11.40
N HIS A 101 0.45 -21.61 -10.99
CA HIS A 101 1.61 -21.38 -11.87
C HIS A 101 1.77 -22.38 -13.02
N ALA A 102 1.37 -23.64 -12.80
CA ALA A 102 1.66 -24.77 -13.68
C ALA A 102 0.86 -24.72 -14.99
N ALA A 103 -0.47 -24.62 -14.89
CA ALA A 103 -1.43 -24.58 -16.00
C ALA A 103 -2.85 -24.30 -15.46
N PRO A 104 -3.82 -23.93 -16.32
CA PRO A 104 -5.23 -23.82 -15.92
C PRO A 104 -5.73 -25.10 -15.23
N GLY A 105 -6.42 -24.93 -14.10
CA GLY A 105 -6.94 -26.03 -13.29
C GLY A 105 -5.88 -26.86 -12.56
N LYS A 106 -4.60 -26.44 -12.56
CA LYS A 106 -3.48 -27.14 -11.89
C LYS A 106 -3.01 -26.33 -10.69
N TYR A 107 -3.73 -26.50 -9.59
CA TYR A 107 -3.47 -25.78 -8.34
C TYR A 107 -2.27 -26.34 -7.57
N ASP A 108 -1.46 -25.44 -7.00
CA ASP A 108 -0.37 -25.79 -6.09
C ASP A 108 -0.94 -26.14 -4.70
N VAL A 109 -1.10 -27.44 -4.46
CA VAL A 109 -1.60 -27.96 -3.17
C VAL A 109 -0.57 -27.80 -2.06
N GLU A 110 0.73 -27.83 -2.37
CA GLU A 110 1.80 -27.70 -1.37
C GLU A 110 1.85 -26.27 -0.82
N PHE A 111 1.74 -25.27 -1.70
CA PHE A 111 1.61 -23.87 -1.30
C PHE A 111 0.33 -23.62 -0.49
N LEU A 112 -0.82 -24.18 -0.89
CA LEU A 112 -2.07 -24.05 -0.15
C LEU A 112 -2.00 -24.66 1.26
N ASP A 113 -1.36 -25.83 1.41
CA ASP A 113 -1.13 -26.48 2.71
C ASP A 113 -0.16 -25.68 3.59
N TYR A 114 0.90 -25.12 2.99
CA TYR A 114 1.83 -24.21 3.67
C TYR A 114 1.12 -22.93 4.14
N LEU A 115 0.35 -22.27 3.27
CA LEU A 115 -0.41 -21.05 3.59
C LEU A 115 -1.42 -21.31 4.70
N ARG A 116 -2.11 -22.46 4.66
CA ARG A 116 -3.03 -22.86 5.73
C ARG A 116 -2.32 -23.00 7.08
N LYS A 117 -1.13 -23.61 7.13
CA LYS A 117 -0.33 -23.75 8.37
C LYS A 117 0.15 -22.38 8.88
N LEU A 118 0.60 -21.50 7.98
CA LEU A 118 1.01 -20.14 8.31
C LEU A 118 -0.13 -19.31 8.93
N LEU A 119 -1.33 -19.36 8.33
CA LEU A 119 -2.52 -18.65 8.83
C LEU A 119 -3.06 -19.23 10.15
N ILE A 120 -2.83 -20.53 10.42
CA ILE A 120 -3.16 -21.15 11.71
C ILE A 120 -2.22 -20.62 12.82
N SER A 121 -0.91 -20.53 12.59
CA SER A 121 0.05 -20.10 13.63
C SER A 121 -0.14 -18.66 14.08
N MET A 122 -0.77 -17.80 13.27
CA MET A 122 -1.12 -16.43 13.67
C MET A 122 -2.12 -16.36 14.84
N ASN A 123 -3.03 -17.33 14.94
CA ASN A 123 -4.15 -17.28 15.89
C ASN A 123 -3.66 -17.37 17.35
N GLU A 124 -2.63 -18.18 17.60
CA GLU A 124 -2.00 -18.37 18.91
C GLU A 124 -1.37 -17.08 19.47
N HIS A 125 -1.08 -16.11 18.60
CA HIS A 125 -0.55 -14.79 18.99
C HIS A 125 -1.62 -13.69 19.02
N GLY A 126 -2.89 -14.03 18.77
CA GLY A 126 -3.99 -13.07 18.68
C GLY A 126 -3.78 -12.06 17.54
N ILE A 127 -3.49 -12.58 16.35
CA ILE A 127 -3.35 -11.82 15.10
C ILE A 127 -4.34 -12.41 14.09
N VAL A 128 -5.00 -11.53 13.31
CA VAL A 128 -5.87 -11.91 12.19
C VAL A 128 -5.28 -11.51 10.85
N ALA A 129 -5.69 -12.21 9.79
CA ALA A 129 -5.31 -11.94 8.41
C ALA A 129 -6.52 -11.65 7.52
N TYR A 130 -6.29 -10.89 6.46
CA TYR A 130 -7.01 -11.08 5.19
C TYR A 130 -6.00 -11.38 4.08
N VAL A 131 -6.48 -12.03 3.02
CA VAL A 131 -5.65 -12.52 1.91
C VAL A 131 -5.94 -11.72 0.63
N ASP A 132 -4.88 -11.36 -0.09
CA ASP A 132 -4.86 -10.59 -1.34
C ASP A 132 -4.29 -11.43 -2.53
N VAL A 133 -4.54 -11.06 -3.79
CA VAL A 133 -4.19 -11.80 -5.03
C VAL A 133 -3.76 -10.84 -6.17
N PHE A 134 -2.54 -10.98 -6.75
CA PHE A 134 -1.96 -10.00 -7.72
C PHE A 134 -1.32 -10.58 -9.05
N SER A 135 -0.54 -9.85 -9.91
CA SER A 135 -0.01 -10.30 -11.26
C SER A 135 1.45 -9.90 -11.75
N ARG A 136 2.34 -10.85 -12.23
CA ARG A 136 3.82 -10.59 -12.53
C ARG A 136 4.28 -10.30 -13.96
N TYR A 137 3.91 -11.12 -14.94
CA TYR A 137 4.61 -11.20 -16.25
C TYR A 137 4.52 -9.95 -17.14
N CYS A 138 3.92 -8.86 -16.63
CA CYS A 138 3.78 -7.58 -17.31
C CYS A 138 4.56 -6.43 -16.64
N GLY A 139 5.46 -6.72 -15.69
CA GLY A 139 6.18 -5.71 -14.89
C GLY A 139 5.69 -5.54 -13.45
N GLY A 140 4.87 -6.47 -12.95
CA GLY A 140 4.26 -6.47 -11.61
C GLY A 140 4.65 -7.69 -10.77
N SER A 141 3.71 -8.26 -9.99
CA SER A 141 3.89 -9.51 -9.22
C SER A 141 2.67 -10.44 -9.03
N GLY A 142 2.71 -11.70 -9.50
CA GLY A 142 1.84 -12.77 -9.02
C GLY A 142 0.79 -13.47 -9.90
N ALA A 143 0.84 -13.54 -11.23
CA ALA A 143 -0.22 -14.24 -12.00
C ALA A 143 0.45 -15.15 -13.01
N PRO A 144 -0.13 -16.32 -13.32
CA PRO A 144 0.67 -17.39 -13.89
C PRO A 144 1.04 -17.09 -15.34
N GLY A 145 2.24 -17.50 -15.77
CA GLY A 145 2.77 -17.18 -17.10
C GLY A 145 1.85 -17.62 -18.25
N TRP A 146 1.13 -18.73 -18.07
CA TRP A 146 0.17 -19.25 -19.05
C TRP A 146 -0.96 -18.26 -19.37
N VAL A 147 -1.31 -17.33 -18.47
CA VAL A 147 -2.32 -16.27 -18.72
C VAL A 147 -1.82 -15.27 -19.77
N VAL A 148 -0.55 -14.89 -19.68
CA VAL A 148 0.10 -13.97 -20.63
C VAL A 148 0.36 -14.66 -21.97
N GLU A 149 0.73 -15.94 -21.93
CA GLU A 149 0.81 -16.80 -23.12
C GLU A 149 -0.55 -16.98 -23.82
N ALA A 150 -1.65 -17.16 -23.06
CA ALA A 150 -3.00 -17.29 -23.60
C ALA A 150 -3.50 -15.99 -24.26
N ALA A 151 -3.00 -14.83 -23.83
CA ALA A 151 -3.17 -13.56 -24.53
C ALA A 151 -2.23 -13.39 -25.75
N GLY A 152 -1.46 -14.41 -26.10
CA GLY A 152 -0.61 -14.45 -27.30
C GLY A 152 0.74 -13.77 -27.16
N PHE A 153 1.15 -13.36 -25.96
CA PHE A 153 2.51 -12.87 -25.72
C PHE A 153 3.53 -14.01 -25.71
N ASP A 154 4.74 -13.70 -26.15
CA ASP A 154 5.86 -14.62 -26.21
C ASP A 154 6.78 -14.48 -24.99
N LEU A 155 6.76 -15.50 -24.12
CA LEU A 155 7.64 -15.62 -22.96
C LEU A 155 8.96 -16.35 -23.26
N SER A 156 9.22 -16.76 -24.52
CA SER A 156 10.47 -17.44 -24.90
C SER A 156 11.71 -16.62 -24.50
N ASP A 157 12.84 -17.32 -24.33
CA ASP A 157 14.13 -16.68 -24.10
C ASP A 157 14.11 -15.76 -22.86
N ASP A 158 13.43 -16.22 -21.81
CA ASP A 158 13.19 -15.46 -20.58
C ASP A 158 12.45 -14.13 -20.81
N GLY A 159 11.49 -14.10 -21.74
CA GLY A 159 10.72 -12.90 -22.08
C GLY A 159 11.55 -11.80 -22.75
N GLU A 160 12.71 -12.11 -23.35
CA GLU A 160 13.61 -11.14 -23.97
C GLU A 160 12.88 -10.21 -24.96
N LYS A 161 11.95 -10.73 -25.77
CA LYS A 161 11.16 -9.94 -26.73
C LYS A 161 10.31 -8.87 -26.06
N LEU A 162 9.75 -9.13 -24.87
CA LEU A 162 8.98 -8.15 -24.09
C LEU A 162 9.88 -7.01 -23.60
N ALA A 163 11.11 -7.32 -23.21
CA ALA A 163 12.10 -6.33 -22.77
C ALA A 163 12.64 -5.50 -23.95
N LEU A 164 13.11 -6.15 -25.03
CA LEU A 164 13.67 -5.49 -26.22
C LEU A 164 12.66 -4.56 -26.91
N SER A 165 11.39 -4.96 -26.96
CA SER A 165 10.32 -4.14 -27.51
C SER A 165 9.90 -2.98 -26.59
N GLY A 166 10.27 -3.01 -25.30
CA GLY A 166 9.77 -2.08 -24.29
C GLY A 166 8.32 -2.34 -23.86
N SER A 167 7.80 -3.54 -24.13
CA SER A 167 6.42 -3.96 -23.83
C SER A 167 6.19 -4.37 -22.37
N ALA A 168 7.26 -4.67 -21.63
CA ALA A 168 7.28 -4.85 -20.18
C ALA A 168 8.65 -4.45 -19.60
N PHE A 169 8.69 -4.09 -18.31
CA PHE A 169 9.95 -3.97 -17.56
C PHE A 169 10.19 -5.27 -16.78
N LEU A 170 11.19 -6.06 -17.16
CA LEU A 170 11.44 -7.37 -16.55
C LEU A 170 12.63 -7.38 -15.57
N ASP A 171 13.56 -6.43 -15.69
CA ASP A 171 14.81 -6.43 -14.91
C ASP A 171 14.57 -6.31 -13.39
N GLY A 172 13.50 -5.61 -12.99
CA GLY A 172 13.09 -5.53 -11.59
C GLY A 172 12.55 -6.85 -11.01
N ILE A 173 12.03 -7.74 -11.86
CA ILE A 173 11.45 -9.03 -11.45
C ILE A 173 12.48 -10.15 -11.53
N ARG A 174 13.47 -10.05 -12.42
CA ARG A 174 14.66 -10.92 -12.45
C ARG A 174 15.54 -10.75 -11.20
N GLY A 175 15.32 -9.68 -10.45
CA GLY A 175 15.97 -9.38 -9.17
C GLY A 175 17.35 -8.73 -9.33
N GLY A 176 17.84 -8.19 -8.21
CA GLY A 176 19.08 -7.40 -8.19
C GLY A 176 18.81 -5.90 -8.35
N ARG A 177 19.89 -5.11 -8.34
CA ARG A 177 19.81 -3.64 -8.28
C ARG A 177 19.55 -3.05 -9.67
N LEU A 178 18.42 -2.36 -9.82
CA LEU A 178 18.14 -1.53 -10.99
C LEU A 178 19.15 -0.40 -11.14
N GLN A 179 19.73 -0.23 -12.33
CA GLN A 179 20.60 0.90 -12.65
C GLN A 179 19.78 2.07 -13.21
N GLY A 180 20.09 3.30 -12.75
CA GLY A 180 19.44 4.53 -13.23
C GLY A 180 18.26 4.97 -12.36
N GLU A 181 17.14 5.34 -13.00
CA GLU A 181 15.97 5.91 -12.35
C GLU A 181 15.19 4.81 -11.58
N ARG A 182 14.98 5.01 -10.26
CA ARG A 182 14.28 4.04 -9.38
C ARG A 182 12.77 4.25 -9.36
N GLY A 183 12.01 3.27 -8.84
CA GLY A 183 10.56 3.36 -8.73
C GLY A 183 9.87 3.49 -10.10
N LEU A 184 10.39 2.78 -11.11
CA LEU A 184 9.83 2.76 -12.47
C LEU A 184 8.63 1.82 -12.62
N TRP A 185 8.48 0.83 -11.74
CA TRP A 185 7.46 -0.20 -11.84
C TRP A 185 6.01 0.32 -11.95
N PRO A 186 5.59 1.45 -11.31
CA PRO A 186 4.22 1.95 -11.47
C PRO A 186 3.91 2.39 -12.92
N THR A 187 4.96 2.74 -13.69
CA THR A 187 4.82 3.05 -15.13
C THR A 187 4.71 1.79 -16.01
N GLY A 188 4.78 0.61 -15.38
CA GLY A 188 4.49 -0.68 -15.98
C GLY A 188 3.03 -0.83 -16.40
N TYR A 189 2.09 -0.18 -15.70
CA TYR A 189 0.66 -0.21 -16.06
C TYR A 189 0.39 0.33 -17.47
N GLN A 190 1.14 1.35 -17.91
CA GLN A 190 1.05 1.96 -19.24
C GLN A 190 1.87 1.22 -20.32
N LYS A 191 2.53 0.11 -19.99
CA LYS A 191 3.23 -0.74 -20.98
C LYS A 191 2.28 -1.67 -21.69
N LEU A 192 2.62 -2.02 -22.94
CA LEU A 192 1.76 -2.80 -23.84
C LEU A 192 1.23 -4.08 -23.18
N ALA A 193 2.09 -4.84 -22.50
CA ALA A 193 1.71 -6.10 -21.87
C ALA A 193 0.65 -5.86 -20.79
N CYS A 194 0.95 -5.01 -19.80
CA CYS A 194 0.05 -4.77 -18.67
C CYS A 194 -1.28 -4.15 -19.10
N ALA A 195 -1.23 -3.14 -19.97
CA ALA A 195 -2.42 -2.47 -20.47
C ALA A 195 -3.29 -3.40 -21.34
N THR A 196 -2.68 -4.25 -22.19
CA THR A 196 -3.42 -5.25 -22.97
C THR A 196 -4.06 -6.28 -22.06
N MET A 197 -3.31 -6.87 -21.12
CA MET A 197 -3.82 -7.90 -20.21
C MET A 197 -5.02 -7.41 -19.40
N ASN A 198 -4.94 -6.21 -18.83
CA ASN A 198 -6.06 -5.59 -18.12
C ASN A 198 -7.26 -5.37 -19.05
N THR A 199 -7.05 -4.82 -20.26
CA THR A 199 -8.15 -4.57 -21.21
C THR A 199 -8.86 -5.86 -21.62
N LEU A 200 -8.11 -6.94 -21.87
CA LEU A 200 -8.66 -8.26 -22.20
C LEU A 200 -9.38 -8.90 -21.00
N PHE A 201 -8.83 -8.78 -19.78
CA PHE A 201 -9.44 -9.32 -18.56
C PHE A 201 -10.74 -8.60 -18.17
N TRP A 202 -10.81 -7.27 -18.33
CA TRP A 202 -11.96 -6.48 -17.90
C TRP A 202 -13.04 -6.31 -18.98
N GLY A 203 -12.65 -6.18 -20.25
CA GLY A 203 -13.54 -5.79 -21.35
C GLY A 203 -13.22 -6.46 -22.68
N GLY A 204 -12.58 -7.64 -22.68
CA GLY A 204 -12.26 -8.39 -23.90
C GLY A 204 -13.46 -8.79 -24.76
N GLU A 205 -14.68 -8.88 -24.22
CA GLU A 205 -15.90 -9.10 -25.04
C GLU A 205 -16.30 -7.82 -25.80
N THR A 206 -16.12 -6.65 -25.19
CA THR A 206 -16.44 -5.34 -25.81
C THR A 206 -15.37 -4.96 -26.85
N PHE A 207 -14.11 -5.00 -26.43
CA PHE A 207 -12.96 -4.45 -27.16
C PHE A 207 -12.15 -5.48 -27.96
N ALA A 208 -12.34 -6.78 -27.72
CA ALA A 208 -11.62 -7.84 -28.44
C ALA A 208 -12.45 -9.13 -28.69
N PRO A 209 -13.73 -9.09 -29.14
CA PRO A 209 -14.54 -10.30 -29.32
C PRO A 209 -14.12 -11.22 -30.47
N SER A 210 -13.25 -10.77 -31.39
CA SER A 210 -12.58 -11.72 -32.31
C SER A 210 -11.50 -12.53 -31.60
N PHE A 211 -10.99 -12.03 -30.47
CA PHE A 211 -10.03 -12.73 -29.62
C PHE A 211 -10.72 -13.86 -28.86
N LYS A 212 -10.52 -15.08 -29.35
CA LYS A 212 -10.95 -16.31 -28.70
C LYS A 212 -9.78 -17.22 -28.41
N VAL A 213 -9.93 -18.01 -27.35
CA VAL A 213 -9.01 -19.06 -26.93
C VAL A 213 -9.78 -20.35 -26.72
N LYS A 214 -9.08 -21.48 -26.81
CA LYS A 214 -9.67 -22.80 -26.53
C LYS A 214 -9.77 -23.01 -25.02
N GLY A 215 -10.99 -23.21 -24.52
CA GLY A 215 -11.23 -23.62 -23.14
C GLY A 215 -10.87 -25.08 -22.89
N GLU A 216 -10.99 -25.51 -21.63
CA GLU A 216 -10.72 -26.89 -21.18
C GLU A 216 -11.59 -27.94 -21.91
N ASP A 217 -12.80 -27.56 -22.36
CA ASP A 217 -13.72 -28.40 -23.13
C ASP A 217 -13.44 -28.38 -24.66
N GLY A 218 -12.37 -27.71 -25.08
CA GLY A 218 -11.95 -27.55 -26.48
C GLY A 218 -12.75 -26.51 -27.27
N ARG A 219 -13.76 -25.85 -26.69
CA ARG A 219 -14.55 -24.81 -27.36
C ARG A 219 -13.80 -23.48 -27.39
N GLU A 220 -14.05 -22.69 -28.44
CA GLU A 220 -13.59 -21.31 -28.50
C GLU A 220 -14.47 -20.40 -27.64
N ILE A 221 -13.88 -19.78 -26.63
CA ILE A 221 -14.52 -18.77 -25.78
C ILE A 221 -13.74 -17.46 -25.84
N ASN A 222 -14.39 -16.33 -25.58
CA ASN A 222 -13.70 -15.05 -25.53
C ASN A 222 -12.69 -15.02 -24.37
N ILE A 223 -11.54 -14.38 -24.61
CA ILE A 223 -10.44 -14.28 -23.65
C ILE A 223 -10.87 -13.68 -22.29
N GLN A 224 -11.82 -12.75 -22.25
CA GLN A 224 -12.35 -12.18 -21.01
C GLN A 224 -12.94 -13.26 -20.10
N HIS A 225 -13.82 -14.10 -20.64
CA HIS A 225 -14.44 -15.18 -19.85
C HIS A 225 -13.41 -16.22 -19.44
N TYR A 226 -12.50 -16.63 -20.35
CA TYR A 226 -11.45 -17.58 -20.04
C TYR A 226 -10.58 -17.13 -18.85
N LEU A 227 -10.13 -15.88 -18.85
CA LEU A 227 -9.29 -15.34 -17.78
C LEU A 227 -10.06 -15.07 -16.49
N GLN A 228 -11.25 -14.46 -16.56
CA GLN A 228 -12.07 -14.21 -15.37
C GLN A 228 -12.52 -15.52 -14.70
N ASP A 229 -12.91 -16.53 -15.47
CA ASP A 229 -13.38 -17.81 -14.93
C ASP A 229 -12.24 -18.60 -14.27
N ALA A 230 -11.05 -18.60 -14.87
CA ALA A 230 -9.88 -19.23 -14.26
C ALA A 230 -9.45 -18.54 -12.95
N PHE A 231 -9.38 -17.20 -12.95
CA PHE A 231 -9.11 -16.43 -11.73
C PHE A 231 -10.15 -16.72 -10.63
N LEU A 232 -11.45 -16.73 -10.97
CA LEU A 232 -12.51 -17.03 -10.01
C LEU A 232 -12.48 -18.48 -9.48
N LYS A 233 -12.03 -19.46 -10.28
CA LYS A 233 -11.76 -20.84 -9.82
C LYS A 233 -10.56 -20.89 -8.86
N ALA A 234 -9.48 -20.17 -9.16
CA ALA A 234 -8.31 -20.08 -8.27
C ALA A 234 -8.67 -19.42 -6.93
N VAL A 235 -9.48 -18.36 -6.95
CA VAL A 235 -10.05 -17.76 -5.73
C VAL A 235 -10.96 -18.76 -4.99
N ASP A 236 -11.84 -19.51 -5.66
CA ASP A 236 -12.64 -20.54 -4.99
C ASP A 236 -11.76 -21.59 -4.29
N LYS A 237 -10.64 -21.98 -4.91
CA LYS A 237 -9.68 -22.92 -4.32
C LYS A 237 -8.95 -22.33 -3.12
N LEU A 238 -8.55 -21.06 -3.17
CA LEU A 238 -7.97 -20.34 -2.02
C LEU A 238 -8.98 -20.27 -0.86
N VAL A 239 -10.21 -19.81 -1.12
CA VAL A 239 -11.24 -19.64 -0.09
C VAL A 239 -11.70 -21.00 0.48
N GLU A 240 -11.75 -22.06 -0.33
CA GLU A 240 -11.94 -23.44 0.15
C GLU A 240 -10.84 -23.87 1.14
N SER A 241 -9.58 -23.49 0.87
CA SER A 241 -8.42 -23.94 1.63
C SER A 241 -8.22 -23.19 2.95
N VAL A 242 -8.62 -21.90 3.03
CA VAL A 242 -8.34 -21.05 4.22
C VAL A 242 -9.56 -20.30 4.78
N GLY A 243 -10.69 -20.25 4.07
CA GLY A 243 -11.87 -19.44 4.46
C GLY A 243 -12.60 -19.94 5.70
N ASN A 244 -12.37 -21.19 6.12
CA ASN A 244 -12.89 -21.74 7.38
C ASN A 244 -12.03 -21.40 8.61
N LEU A 245 -10.85 -20.79 8.44
CA LEU A 245 -9.98 -20.43 9.55
C LEU A 245 -10.54 -19.22 10.31
N ASP A 246 -10.47 -19.26 11.64
CA ASP A 246 -10.92 -18.16 12.48
C ASP A 246 -9.94 -16.98 12.48
N GLY A 247 -8.64 -17.25 12.25
CA GLY A 247 -7.63 -16.22 12.00
C GLY A 247 -7.84 -15.42 10.71
N VAL A 248 -8.65 -15.90 9.75
CA VAL A 248 -8.91 -15.20 8.47
C VAL A 248 -10.21 -14.40 8.57
N ILE A 249 -10.15 -13.07 8.62
CA ILE A 249 -11.32 -12.19 8.76
C ILE A 249 -12.02 -11.91 7.44
N GLY A 250 -11.31 -12.01 6.31
CA GLY A 250 -11.81 -11.56 5.02
C GLY A 250 -10.89 -11.90 3.86
N PHE A 251 -11.32 -11.49 2.67
CA PHE A 251 -10.58 -11.59 1.43
C PHE A 251 -10.63 -10.25 0.71
N GLU A 252 -9.50 -9.87 0.13
CA GLU A 252 -9.40 -8.77 -0.82
C GLU A 252 -9.55 -9.32 -2.24
N LEU A 253 -10.23 -8.56 -3.11
CA LEU A 253 -10.47 -9.00 -4.49
C LEU A 253 -9.18 -9.06 -5.32
N MET A 254 -8.47 -7.93 -5.35
CA MET A 254 -7.30 -7.71 -6.20
C MET A 254 -6.61 -6.41 -5.75
N ASN A 255 -5.31 -6.48 -5.49
CA ASN A 255 -4.44 -5.32 -5.31
C ASN A 255 -4.40 -4.44 -6.57
N GLU A 256 -4.55 -3.12 -6.40
CA GLU A 256 -4.31 -2.09 -7.41
C GLU A 256 -4.93 -2.40 -8.81
N PRO A 257 -6.27 -2.57 -8.92
CA PRO A 257 -6.90 -2.86 -10.20
C PRO A 257 -6.69 -1.70 -11.20
N HIS A 258 -6.35 -2.02 -12.45
CA HIS A 258 -6.08 -1.02 -13.50
C HIS A 258 -7.00 -1.23 -14.72
N PRO A 259 -7.56 -0.18 -15.34
CA PRO A 259 -8.49 -0.31 -16.48
C PRO A 259 -7.80 -0.76 -17.78
N GLY A 260 -6.48 -0.70 -17.86
CA GLY A 260 -5.73 -0.91 -19.09
C GLY A 260 -5.96 0.27 -20.05
N PHE A 261 -6.52 0.01 -21.23
CA PHE A 261 -6.92 1.04 -22.19
C PHE A 261 -8.37 1.50 -22.01
N ILE A 262 -9.19 0.81 -21.19
CA ILE A 262 -10.63 1.07 -21.08
C ILE A 262 -10.90 2.49 -20.58
N GLY A 263 -11.75 3.23 -21.28
CA GLY A 263 -12.10 4.62 -20.96
C GLY A 263 -11.16 5.68 -21.53
N LEU A 264 -10.04 5.31 -22.18
CA LEU A 264 -9.15 6.27 -22.84
C LEU A 264 -9.89 7.05 -23.95
N SER A 265 -9.76 8.37 -23.91
CA SER A 265 -10.33 9.29 -24.90
C SER A 265 -9.62 9.25 -26.26
N SER A 266 -8.33 8.87 -26.28
CA SER A 266 -7.55 8.71 -27.50
C SER A 266 -6.38 7.74 -27.29
N ILE A 267 -6.06 6.93 -28.30
CA ILE A 267 -4.84 6.09 -28.31
C ILE A 267 -3.54 6.87 -28.54
N HIS A 268 -3.60 8.20 -28.69
CA HIS A 268 -2.43 9.05 -28.89
C HIS A 268 -1.73 9.49 -27.59
N GLU A 269 -2.39 9.40 -26.43
CA GLU A 269 -1.84 9.82 -25.14
C GLU A 269 -2.50 9.10 -23.95
N TRP A 270 -1.84 9.14 -22.80
CA TRP A 270 -2.39 8.72 -21.50
C TRP A 270 -2.91 9.96 -20.74
N ASN A 271 -3.73 9.77 -19.70
CA ASN A 271 -4.22 10.89 -18.89
C ASN A 271 -3.14 11.39 -17.94
N TYR A 272 -2.46 12.46 -18.34
CA TYR A 272 -1.39 13.12 -17.57
C TYR A 272 -1.72 13.46 -16.10
N ASN A 273 -3.00 13.53 -15.70
CA ASN A 273 -3.36 13.83 -14.31
C ASN A 273 -3.53 12.61 -13.40
N THR A 274 -3.69 11.40 -13.98
CA THR A 274 -3.91 10.15 -13.24
C THR A 274 -2.82 9.11 -13.51
N ASP A 275 -2.25 9.09 -14.72
CA ASP A 275 -1.20 8.16 -15.14
C ASP A 275 0.20 8.62 -14.71
N LEU A 276 0.98 7.70 -14.13
CA LEU A 276 2.35 7.97 -13.68
C LEU A 276 3.33 7.93 -14.87
N HIS A 277 3.95 9.07 -15.15
CA HIS A 277 4.81 9.28 -16.32
C HIS A 277 6.30 9.49 -15.94
N LEU A 278 7.07 8.39 -15.92
CA LEU A 278 8.50 8.34 -15.62
C LEU A 278 9.19 7.32 -16.55
N GLY A 279 10.47 7.52 -16.88
CA GLY A 279 11.18 6.64 -17.82
C GLY A 279 10.56 6.68 -19.23
N GLN A 280 10.60 5.56 -19.95
CA GLN A 280 10.05 5.45 -21.30
C GLN A 280 8.52 5.32 -21.27
N PHE A 281 7.80 6.34 -21.74
CA PHE A 281 6.35 6.48 -21.60
C PHE A 281 5.63 6.51 -22.97
N PRO A 282 5.51 5.38 -23.69
CA PRO A 282 4.85 5.34 -25.00
C PRO A 282 3.35 5.58 -24.88
N SER A 283 2.75 6.25 -25.88
CA SER A 283 1.29 6.24 -26.03
C SER A 283 0.78 4.84 -26.40
N PRO A 284 -0.53 4.54 -26.24
CA PRO A 284 -1.09 3.26 -26.67
C PRO A 284 -0.73 2.90 -28.12
N LEU A 285 -0.89 3.83 -29.08
CA LEU A 285 -0.53 3.63 -30.49
C LEU A 285 0.97 3.35 -30.69
N GLN A 286 1.86 4.07 -29.97
CA GLN A 286 3.29 3.78 -30.00
C GLN A 286 3.58 2.39 -29.44
N SER A 287 2.92 2.00 -28.35
CA SER A 287 3.08 0.69 -27.72
C SER A 287 2.64 -0.45 -28.65
N PHE A 288 1.55 -0.28 -29.41
CA PHE A 288 1.09 -1.26 -30.40
C PHE A 288 2.12 -1.46 -31.53
N SER A 289 2.64 -0.35 -32.06
CA SER A 289 3.70 -0.32 -33.07
C SER A 289 4.97 -1.04 -32.58
N MET A 290 5.40 -0.73 -31.36
CA MET A 290 6.54 -1.37 -30.70
C MET A 290 6.32 -2.88 -30.58
N GLY A 291 5.20 -3.34 -30.01
CA GLY A 291 4.95 -4.77 -29.81
C GLY A 291 4.80 -5.59 -31.09
N ALA A 292 4.29 -4.98 -32.18
CA ALA A 292 4.20 -5.62 -33.49
C ALA A 292 5.57 -5.83 -34.17
N GLY A 293 6.67 -5.34 -33.58
CA GLY A 293 8.02 -5.45 -34.13
C GLY A 293 8.46 -4.28 -35.01
N HIS A 294 7.83 -3.10 -34.89
CA HIS A 294 8.23 -1.92 -35.66
C HIS A 294 9.10 -0.96 -34.83
N PRO A 295 10.29 -0.57 -35.33
CA PRO A 295 11.06 0.55 -34.78
C PRO A 295 10.21 1.83 -34.76
N THR A 296 9.95 2.34 -33.57
CA THR A 296 8.93 3.38 -33.34
C THR A 296 9.59 4.67 -32.85
N PRO A 297 9.73 5.72 -33.69
CA PRO A 297 10.37 6.97 -33.32
C PRO A 297 9.46 7.86 -32.44
N GLY A 298 10.09 8.80 -31.73
CA GLY A 298 9.37 9.85 -30.99
C GLY A 298 8.79 9.43 -29.64
N VAL A 299 9.11 8.24 -29.13
CA VAL A 299 8.68 7.77 -27.81
C VAL A 299 9.33 8.63 -26.73
N PRO A 300 8.57 9.26 -25.82
CA PRO A 300 9.13 10.20 -24.86
C PRO A 300 9.79 9.49 -23.67
N ILE A 301 10.87 10.09 -23.18
CA ILE A 301 11.51 9.74 -21.89
C ILE A 301 11.19 10.84 -20.88
N TYR A 302 10.62 10.48 -19.74
CA TYR A 302 10.33 11.36 -18.60
C TYR A 302 11.35 11.15 -17.48
N VAL A 303 11.71 12.22 -16.78
CA VAL A 303 12.61 12.22 -15.62
C VAL A 303 12.00 13.03 -14.48
N ARG A 304 12.38 12.72 -13.23
CA ARG A 304 11.94 13.50 -12.06
C ARG A 304 12.36 14.98 -12.17
N THR A 305 11.55 15.88 -11.64
CA THR A 305 11.86 17.33 -11.61
C THR A 305 11.29 18.01 -10.38
N PHE A 306 11.39 19.34 -10.31
CA PHE A 306 10.76 20.16 -9.26
C PHE A 306 10.42 21.53 -9.86
N PRO A 307 9.29 22.20 -9.50
CA PRO A 307 8.23 21.76 -8.58
C PRO A 307 7.14 20.88 -9.22
N TRP A 308 7.32 20.45 -10.47
CA TRP A 308 6.48 19.42 -11.09
C TRP A 308 7.03 18.03 -10.76
N PRO A 309 6.20 16.96 -10.72
CA PRO A 309 6.70 15.61 -10.40
C PRO A 309 7.79 15.13 -11.36
N THR A 310 7.55 15.32 -12.66
CA THR A 310 8.42 14.89 -13.75
C THR A 310 8.34 15.86 -14.93
N ARG A 311 9.32 15.80 -15.83
CA ARG A 311 9.28 16.48 -17.14
C ARG A 311 9.73 15.53 -18.24
N LYS A 312 9.26 15.76 -19.47
CA LYS A 312 9.86 15.16 -20.67
C LYS A 312 11.31 15.63 -20.79
N SER A 313 12.23 14.69 -20.88
CA SER A 313 13.67 14.89 -21.05
C SER A 313 14.02 14.97 -22.53
N HIS A 314 13.66 13.93 -23.29
CA HIS A 314 13.93 13.79 -24.72
C HIS A 314 12.96 12.76 -25.34
N THR A 315 13.21 12.37 -26.59
CA THR A 315 12.53 11.25 -27.27
C THR A 315 13.54 10.26 -27.83
N VAL A 316 13.15 8.99 -27.92
CA VAL A 316 13.96 7.91 -28.49
C VAL A 316 13.22 7.19 -29.62
N THR A 317 13.94 6.38 -30.39
CA THR A 317 13.34 5.32 -31.21
C THR A 317 13.32 4.04 -30.39
N ALA A 318 12.12 3.55 -30.07
CA ALA A 318 11.93 2.32 -29.31
C ALA A 318 11.81 1.09 -30.24
N ASN A 319 12.06 -0.10 -29.68
CA ASN A 319 12.19 -1.37 -30.41
C ASN A 319 13.04 -1.31 -31.70
N PRO A 320 14.30 -0.82 -31.65
CA PRO A 320 15.15 -0.73 -32.85
C PRO A 320 15.52 -2.09 -33.44
N THR A 321 15.41 -3.18 -32.68
CA THR A 321 15.67 -4.56 -33.12
C THR A 321 14.50 -5.20 -33.88
N GLY A 322 13.30 -4.59 -33.82
CA GLY A 322 12.09 -5.16 -34.42
C GLY A 322 11.58 -6.41 -33.73
N ALA A 323 11.81 -6.55 -32.42
CA ALA A 323 11.32 -7.68 -31.64
C ALA A 323 9.77 -7.68 -31.59
N ASN A 324 9.14 -8.64 -32.26
CA ASN A 324 7.69 -8.85 -32.18
C ASN A 324 7.38 -9.69 -30.92
N VAL A 325 6.44 -9.22 -30.10
CA VAL A 325 6.06 -9.88 -28.83
C VAL A 325 4.96 -10.92 -28.96
N TRP A 326 4.36 -11.07 -30.14
CA TRP A 326 3.24 -11.95 -30.39
C TRP A 326 3.73 -13.29 -30.93
N ARG A 327 3.38 -14.39 -30.26
CA ARG A 327 3.77 -15.74 -30.69
C ARG A 327 3.00 -16.17 -31.94
N ARG A 328 3.72 -16.77 -32.91
CA ARG A 328 3.21 -17.19 -34.23
C ARG A 328 2.17 -18.32 -34.15
N ASP A 329 2.27 -19.15 -33.13
CA ASP A 329 1.33 -20.21 -32.76
C ASP A 329 0.28 -19.75 -31.73
N GLY A 330 0.33 -18.48 -31.31
CA GLY A 330 -0.68 -17.87 -30.46
C GLY A 330 -2.02 -17.60 -31.15
N PRO A 331 -3.06 -17.19 -30.40
CA PRO A 331 -4.42 -16.97 -30.90
C PRO A 331 -4.51 -15.90 -32.00
N THR A 332 -3.55 -14.97 -32.05
CA THR A 332 -3.46 -13.95 -33.11
C THR A 332 -2.56 -14.36 -34.28
N GLY A 333 -1.85 -15.49 -34.24
CA GLY A 333 -0.95 -15.92 -35.32
C GLY A 333 0.32 -15.07 -35.46
N GLY A 334 0.76 -14.39 -34.39
CA GLY A 334 1.91 -13.47 -34.40
C GLY A 334 1.56 -12.01 -34.73
N GLU A 335 0.27 -11.66 -34.78
CA GLU A 335 -0.22 -10.28 -35.01
C GLU A 335 -0.67 -9.61 -33.70
N CYS A 336 -0.72 -8.28 -33.70
CA CYS A 336 -1.25 -7.51 -32.58
C CYS A 336 -2.79 -7.62 -32.52
N PRO A 337 -3.41 -7.95 -31.37
CA PRO A 337 -4.87 -8.11 -31.26
C PRO A 337 -5.62 -6.82 -31.57
N TRP A 338 -5.08 -5.67 -31.16
CA TRP A 338 -5.64 -4.35 -31.46
C TRP A 338 -5.54 -3.99 -32.95
N GLU A 339 -4.62 -4.62 -33.70
CA GLU A 339 -4.56 -4.48 -35.15
C GLU A 339 -5.65 -5.35 -35.83
N LYS A 340 -5.89 -6.57 -35.34
CA LYS A 340 -6.97 -7.44 -35.80
C LYS A 340 -8.36 -6.84 -35.61
N GLU A 341 -8.60 -6.21 -34.45
CA GLU A 341 -9.83 -5.46 -34.16
C GLU A 341 -9.93 -4.12 -34.93
N GLY A 342 -8.90 -3.77 -35.71
CA GLY A 342 -8.90 -2.60 -36.58
C GLY A 342 -8.76 -1.26 -35.83
N VAL A 343 -8.11 -1.24 -34.67
CA VAL A 343 -7.85 -0.02 -33.89
C VAL A 343 -6.77 0.83 -34.56
N TRP A 344 -5.76 0.17 -35.13
CA TRP A 344 -4.62 0.78 -35.81
C TRP A 344 -4.13 -0.11 -36.97
N ARG A 345 -3.25 0.44 -37.83
CA ARG A 345 -2.49 -0.32 -38.84
C ARG A 345 -1.09 0.26 -39.01
N TRP A 346 -0.13 -0.56 -39.42
CA TRP A 346 1.15 -0.07 -39.94
C TRP A 346 0.98 0.52 -41.36
N SER A 347 1.74 1.56 -41.69
CA SER A 347 1.77 2.15 -43.03
C SER A 347 3.17 2.10 -43.61
N ASP A 348 3.42 1.15 -44.52
CA ASP A 348 4.71 0.99 -45.20
C ASP A 348 5.15 2.26 -45.94
N LYS A 349 4.19 3.00 -46.53
CA LYS A 349 4.48 4.26 -47.22
C LYS A 349 4.98 5.38 -46.30
N LYS A 350 4.56 5.39 -45.03
CA LYS A 350 4.93 6.41 -44.05
C LYS A 350 5.98 5.93 -43.04
N HIS A 351 6.24 4.63 -43.00
CA HIS A 351 7.00 3.95 -41.94
C HIS A 351 6.52 4.36 -40.54
N SER A 352 5.19 4.35 -40.34
CA SER A 352 4.56 4.78 -39.09
C SER A 352 3.26 4.01 -38.82
N ALA A 353 2.97 3.79 -37.54
CA ALA A 353 1.64 3.39 -37.10
C ALA A 353 0.61 4.48 -37.39
N MET A 354 -0.57 4.06 -37.82
CA MET A 354 -1.70 4.92 -38.16
C MET A 354 -2.89 4.51 -37.29
N ALA A 355 -3.47 5.46 -36.54
CA ALA A 355 -4.75 5.25 -35.87
C ALA A 355 -5.86 5.05 -36.90
N MET A 356 -6.66 3.99 -36.75
CA MET A 356 -7.86 3.74 -37.55
C MET A 356 -9.12 4.12 -36.75
N GLN A 357 -9.09 3.92 -35.43
CA GLN A 357 -10.16 4.27 -34.49
C GLN A 357 -9.51 4.90 -33.24
N GLU A 358 -9.39 6.24 -33.22
CA GLU A 358 -8.64 6.94 -32.17
C GLU A 358 -9.24 6.77 -30.78
N ASP A 359 -10.56 6.80 -30.67
CA ASP A 359 -11.33 6.77 -29.42
C ASP A 359 -11.95 5.39 -29.11
N TYR A 360 -11.37 4.32 -29.69
CA TYR A 360 -11.91 2.95 -29.65
C TYR A 360 -12.29 2.46 -28.24
N PHE A 361 -11.45 2.74 -27.25
CA PHE A 361 -11.63 2.25 -25.89
C PHE A 361 -12.58 3.08 -25.02
N SER A 362 -13.08 4.22 -25.53
CA SER A 362 -14.03 5.09 -24.82
C SER A 362 -15.49 4.61 -24.90
N LYS A 363 -15.80 3.69 -25.81
CA LYS A 363 -17.17 3.37 -26.24
C LYS A 363 -17.38 1.90 -26.60
N ASP A 364 -18.61 1.43 -26.42
CA ASP A 364 -19.02 0.08 -26.78
C ASP A 364 -19.26 -0.06 -28.30
N ARG A 365 -19.56 -1.28 -28.76
CA ARG A 365 -19.85 -1.57 -30.17
C ARG A 365 -21.15 -0.95 -30.71
N LYS A 366 -21.95 -0.34 -29.85
CA LYS A 366 -23.17 0.43 -30.22
C LYS A 366 -22.89 1.95 -30.20
N GLY A 367 -21.69 2.37 -29.81
CA GLY A 367 -21.27 3.77 -29.69
C GLY A 367 -21.60 4.43 -28.35
N ASN A 368 -22.07 3.68 -27.35
CA ASN A 368 -22.32 4.20 -26.00
C ASN A 368 -21.01 4.40 -25.24
N LYS A 369 -20.89 5.48 -24.46
CA LYS A 369 -19.72 5.68 -23.59
C LYS A 369 -19.62 4.57 -22.53
N VAL A 370 -18.46 3.91 -22.49
CA VAL A 370 -18.08 2.93 -21.46
C VAL A 370 -17.54 3.64 -20.23
N ASP A 371 -17.90 3.12 -19.06
CA ASP A 371 -17.34 3.48 -17.77
C ASP A 371 -16.74 2.23 -17.12
N PHE A 372 -15.44 2.27 -16.76
CA PHE A 372 -14.72 1.10 -16.24
C PHE A 372 -15.38 0.51 -15.00
N TYR A 373 -15.80 1.36 -14.06
CA TYR A 373 -16.37 0.89 -12.79
C TYR A 373 -17.74 0.27 -13.00
N ARG A 374 -18.64 0.98 -13.70
CA ARG A 374 -20.01 0.54 -13.96
C ARG A 374 -20.09 -0.70 -14.85
N ASP A 375 -19.34 -0.71 -15.95
CA ASP A 375 -19.53 -1.69 -17.02
C ASP A 375 -18.60 -2.92 -16.90
N CYS A 376 -17.47 -2.80 -16.22
CA CYS A 376 -16.47 -3.87 -16.09
C CYS A 376 -16.24 -4.30 -14.63
N PHE A 377 -15.86 -3.37 -13.76
CA PHE A 377 -15.39 -3.69 -12.40
C PHE A 377 -16.52 -4.15 -11.47
N PHE A 378 -17.57 -3.36 -11.27
CA PHE A 378 -18.68 -3.73 -10.35
C PHE A 378 -19.38 -5.04 -10.74
N PRO A 379 -19.64 -5.36 -12.03
CA PRO A 379 -20.10 -6.68 -12.45
C PRO A 379 -19.16 -7.81 -12.00
N PHE A 380 -17.85 -7.63 -12.14
CA PHE A 380 -16.86 -8.62 -11.71
C PHE A 380 -16.78 -8.77 -10.18
N VAL A 381 -16.82 -7.67 -9.42
CA VAL A 381 -16.88 -7.70 -7.95
C VAL A 381 -18.06 -8.56 -7.48
N LYS A 382 -19.22 -8.46 -8.14
CA LYS A 382 -20.41 -9.29 -7.84
C LYS A 382 -20.21 -10.77 -8.18
N ARG A 383 -19.45 -11.09 -9.23
CA ARG A 383 -19.06 -12.49 -9.55
C ARG A 383 -18.14 -13.07 -8.47
N TRP A 384 -17.14 -12.29 -8.04
CA TRP A 384 -16.20 -12.66 -6.98
C TRP A 384 -16.87 -12.80 -5.61
N GLU A 385 -17.76 -11.88 -5.24
CA GLU A 385 -18.58 -12.00 -4.02
C GLU A 385 -19.34 -13.32 -4.02
N GLY A 386 -19.92 -13.70 -5.16
CA GLY A 386 -20.61 -14.98 -5.35
C GLY A 386 -19.74 -16.23 -5.21
N VAL A 387 -18.41 -16.10 -5.25
CA VAL A 387 -17.45 -17.16 -4.88
C VAL A 387 -17.21 -17.14 -3.37
N VAL A 388 -16.79 -16.01 -2.82
CA VAL A 388 -16.46 -15.87 -1.38
C VAL A 388 -17.66 -16.21 -0.50
N GLN A 389 -18.87 -15.78 -0.86
CA GLN A 389 -20.11 -16.01 -0.11
C GLN A 389 -20.52 -17.49 -0.04
N LYS A 390 -20.14 -18.33 -1.02
CA LYS A 390 -20.43 -19.78 -1.00
C LYS A 390 -19.58 -20.55 0.01
N ARG A 391 -18.33 -20.13 0.19
CA ARG A 391 -17.30 -20.86 0.95
C ARG A 391 -17.01 -20.25 2.31
N ALA A 392 -17.12 -18.93 2.43
CA ALA A 392 -16.71 -18.13 3.57
C ALA A 392 -17.81 -17.11 3.95
N HIS A 393 -18.94 -17.63 4.44
CA HIS A 393 -20.07 -16.83 4.89
C HIS A 393 -19.68 -15.92 6.06
N GLY A 394 -20.17 -14.68 6.08
CA GLY A 394 -19.94 -13.73 7.18
C GLY A 394 -18.56 -13.08 7.22
N LYS A 395 -17.58 -13.56 6.46
CA LYS A 395 -16.27 -12.90 6.32
C LYS A 395 -16.39 -11.53 5.62
N VAL A 396 -15.39 -10.68 5.80
CA VAL A 396 -15.29 -9.31 5.25
C VAL A 396 -14.87 -9.36 3.77
N ARG A 397 -15.45 -8.46 2.96
CA ARG A 397 -15.16 -8.33 1.51
C ARG A 397 -14.44 -7.00 1.31
N LEU A 398 -13.13 -7.07 1.20
CA LEU A 398 -12.27 -5.90 1.00
C LEU A 398 -12.16 -5.64 -0.50
N VAL A 399 -12.46 -4.41 -0.94
CA VAL A 399 -12.34 -4.04 -2.35
C VAL A 399 -11.77 -2.63 -2.50
N GLU A 400 -10.70 -2.55 -3.28
CA GLU A 400 -9.99 -1.33 -3.67
C GLU A 400 -10.62 -0.71 -4.95
N ALA A 401 -10.28 0.55 -5.26
CA ALA A 401 -10.56 1.23 -6.54
C ALA A 401 -9.23 1.53 -7.28
N VAL A 402 -9.27 2.03 -8.53
CA VAL A 402 -8.03 2.27 -9.29
C VAL A 402 -7.08 3.20 -8.49
N PRO A 403 -5.79 2.85 -8.34
CA PRO A 403 -4.85 3.68 -7.59
C PRO A 403 -4.77 5.10 -8.13
N ASN A 404 -4.52 6.05 -7.23
CA ASN A 404 -4.45 7.49 -7.51
C ASN A 404 -5.76 8.16 -7.97
N GLU A 405 -6.87 7.43 -8.06
CA GLU A 405 -8.20 8.02 -8.25
C GLU A 405 -8.89 8.31 -6.90
N TYR A 406 -9.96 9.11 -6.96
CA TYR A 406 -10.91 9.21 -5.86
C TYR A 406 -11.84 7.99 -5.86
N CYS A 407 -12.43 7.67 -4.71
CA CYS A 407 -13.44 6.61 -4.61
C CYS A 407 -14.55 6.82 -5.67
N PRO A 408 -14.85 5.81 -6.51
CA PRO A 408 -15.95 5.90 -7.47
C PRO A 408 -17.30 5.97 -6.75
N GLU A 409 -18.31 6.47 -7.45
CA GLU A 409 -19.68 6.38 -6.96
C GLU A 409 -20.20 4.95 -7.15
N TRP A 410 -20.42 4.27 -6.03
CA TRP A 410 -20.80 2.85 -6.02
C TRP A 410 -22.25 2.70 -5.54
N PRO A 411 -23.22 2.36 -6.41
CA PRO A 411 -24.60 2.17 -5.99
C PRO A 411 -24.74 0.99 -5.02
N VAL A 412 -25.65 1.09 -4.05
CA VAL A 412 -25.74 0.15 -2.91
C VAL A 412 -26.03 -1.28 -3.38
N GLU A 413 -26.84 -1.45 -4.41
CA GLU A 413 -27.22 -2.68 -5.09
C GLU A 413 -26.07 -3.40 -5.83
N HIS A 414 -24.95 -2.71 -6.02
CA HIS A 414 -23.72 -3.22 -6.64
C HIS A 414 -22.59 -3.45 -5.62
N ARG A 415 -22.77 -3.10 -4.34
CA ARG A 415 -21.77 -3.33 -3.29
C ARG A 415 -21.85 -4.77 -2.77
N PRO A 416 -20.72 -5.42 -2.46
CA PRO A 416 -20.75 -6.76 -1.88
C PRO A 416 -21.30 -6.75 -0.43
N SER A 417 -21.79 -7.90 0.03
CA SER A 417 -22.10 -8.13 1.44
C SER A 417 -20.83 -8.09 2.30
N ASN A 418 -20.92 -7.45 3.47
CA ASN A 418 -19.79 -7.14 4.36
C ASN A 418 -18.66 -6.33 3.68
N PHE A 419 -19.02 -5.38 2.81
CA PHE A 419 -18.08 -4.51 2.11
C PHE A 419 -17.25 -3.65 3.07
N VAL A 420 -15.94 -3.62 2.84
CA VAL A 420 -14.97 -2.65 3.37
C VAL A 420 -14.20 -2.07 2.18
N PHE A 421 -14.10 -0.75 2.13
CA PHE A 421 -13.35 -0.06 1.08
C PHE A 421 -11.87 0.01 1.45
N THR A 422 -10.99 -0.44 0.55
CA THR A 422 -9.54 -0.55 0.80
C THR A 422 -8.67 0.31 -0.12
N PRO A 423 -8.61 1.65 0.06
CA PRO A 423 -7.72 2.50 -0.73
C PRO A 423 -6.25 2.39 -0.28
N HIS A 424 -5.30 2.55 -1.19
CA HIS A 424 -3.87 2.64 -0.86
C HIS A 424 -3.32 4.08 -0.75
N TRP A 425 -2.22 4.26 -0.02
CA TRP A 425 -1.47 5.51 0.04
C TRP A 425 0.05 5.25 0.16
N GLY A 426 0.80 5.34 -0.95
CA GLY A 426 2.26 5.24 -0.95
C GLY A 426 2.96 6.60 -1.14
N SER A 427 4.06 6.86 -0.42
CA SER A 427 4.82 8.10 -0.64
C SER A 427 5.71 8.08 -1.89
N GLU A 428 6.23 6.92 -2.33
CA GLU A 428 7.16 6.84 -3.48
C GLU A 428 6.62 7.45 -4.78
N GLN A 429 5.37 7.17 -5.12
CA GLN A 429 4.70 7.72 -6.31
C GLN A 429 4.65 9.27 -6.26
N LYS A 430 4.92 9.87 -5.10
CA LYS A 430 4.57 11.25 -4.71
C LYS A 430 5.73 12.03 -4.08
N SER A 431 6.87 11.41 -3.78
CA SER A 431 8.08 12.03 -3.23
C SER A 431 9.34 11.57 -3.97
N ARG A 432 10.19 12.52 -4.40
CA ARG A 432 11.49 12.21 -5.00
C ARG A 432 12.44 11.55 -3.98
N PRO A 433 13.32 10.61 -4.39
CA PRO A 433 14.34 10.01 -3.54
C PRO A 433 15.49 10.96 -3.15
N ASP A 434 15.51 12.23 -3.60
CA ASP A 434 16.48 13.26 -3.22
C ASP A 434 15.86 14.43 -2.41
N LEU A 435 14.64 14.26 -1.88
CA LEU A 435 13.98 15.25 -1.02
C LEU A 435 14.55 15.28 0.41
N SER A 436 15.77 15.81 0.52
CA SER A 436 16.28 16.28 1.81
C SER A 436 15.31 17.35 2.38
N PHE A 437 15.02 17.27 3.68
CA PHE A 437 13.98 18.09 4.34
C PHE A 437 14.33 19.60 4.47
N ALA A 438 15.41 20.04 3.81
CA ALA A 438 15.66 21.45 3.48
C ALA A 438 14.74 21.95 2.35
N GLN A 439 14.09 21.04 1.62
CA GLN A 439 13.16 21.31 0.52
C GLN A 439 11.70 21.08 0.95
N PRO A 440 10.71 21.75 0.32
CA PRO A 440 9.31 21.64 0.68
C PRO A 440 8.65 20.36 0.15
N VAL A 441 7.73 19.79 0.93
CA VAL A 441 6.88 18.67 0.50
C VAL A 441 5.67 19.23 -0.25
N LYS A 442 5.43 18.79 -1.49
CA LYS A 442 4.25 19.17 -2.27
C LYS A 442 3.02 18.33 -1.88
N ASP A 443 1.83 18.91 -1.97
CA ASP A 443 0.58 18.15 -1.99
C ASP A 443 0.49 17.29 -3.26
N ALA A 444 0.29 15.99 -3.06
CA ALA A 444 0.23 15.02 -4.15
C ALA A 444 -1.12 14.97 -4.87
N MET A 445 -2.22 15.30 -4.18
CA MET A 445 -3.55 15.36 -4.80
C MET A 445 -3.68 16.58 -5.73
N LEU A 446 -2.74 17.51 -5.62
CA LEU A 446 -2.64 18.74 -6.41
C LEU A 446 -1.36 18.75 -7.27
N MET A 447 -0.89 17.58 -7.74
CA MET A 447 0.31 17.45 -8.58
C MET A 447 0.25 18.34 -9.84
N SER A 448 -0.92 18.45 -10.48
CA SER A 448 -1.20 19.34 -11.63
C SER A 448 -1.28 20.83 -11.26
N SER A 449 -1.48 21.17 -9.99
CA SER A 449 -1.53 22.56 -9.53
C SER A 449 -0.17 23.22 -9.62
N ARG A 450 -0.17 24.43 -10.17
CA ARG A 450 1.02 25.30 -10.29
C ARG A 450 1.22 26.21 -9.06
N SER A 451 0.46 25.99 -7.98
CA SER A 451 0.47 26.87 -6.81
C SER A 451 1.52 26.51 -5.75
N PHE A 452 2.30 27.51 -5.32
CA PHE A 452 3.20 27.41 -4.16
C PHE A 452 2.45 27.21 -2.83
N THR A 453 1.13 27.39 -2.78
CA THR A 453 0.30 27.08 -1.59
C THR A 453 0.24 25.58 -1.27
N THR A 454 0.72 24.72 -2.17
CA THR A 454 0.80 23.26 -1.98
C THR A 454 2.08 22.81 -1.27
N LEU A 455 2.94 23.74 -0.81
CA LEU A 455 4.26 23.47 -0.25
C LEU A 455 4.27 23.53 1.28
N TYR A 456 4.67 22.43 1.92
CA TYR A 456 4.69 22.27 3.36
C TYR A 456 6.13 22.13 3.89
N TRP A 457 6.40 22.77 5.04
CA TRP A 457 7.75 22.94 5.60
C TRP A 457 7.93 22.30 6.98
N GLY A 458 9.02 21.57 7.16
CA GLY A 458 9.40 20.93 8.44
C GLY A 458 8.44 19.83 8.92
N LYS A 459 8.77 19.20 10.06
CA LYS A 459 7.99 18.08 10.64
C LYS A 459 6.50 18.42 10.78
N GLY A 460 6.19 19.62 11.29
CA GLY A 460 4.81 20.10 11.44
C GLY A 460 4.09 20.38 10.12
N GLY A 461 4.83 20.74 9.05
CA GLY A 461 4.27 20.88 7.72
C GLY A 461 3.88 19.53 7.11
N ALA A 462 4.77 18.54 7.17
CA ALA A 462 4.46 17.20 6.64
C ALA A 462 3.27 16.54 7.34
N LYS A 463 3.16 16.66 8.68
CA LYS A 463 1.96 16.21 9.42
C LYS A 463 0.66 16.85 8.90
N LYS A 464 0.68 18.16 8.63
CA LYS A 464 -0.48 18.88 8.07
C LYS A 464 -0.79 18.45 6.64
N ASN A 465 0.22 18.23 5.80
CA ASN A 465 0.06 17.78 4.42
C ASN A 465 -0.62 16.40 4.37
N TYR A 466 -0.07 15.42 5.06
CA TYR A 466 -0.59 14.05 5.01
C TYR A 466 -1.97 13.95 5.68
N ALA A 467 -2.21 14.66 6.78
CA ALA A 467 -3.55 14.75 7.37
C ALA A 467 -4.58 15.41 6.43
N HIS A 468 -4.17 16.40 5.63
CA HIS A 468 -5.06 16.98 4.61
C HIS A 468 -5.37 16.00 3.47
N GLN A 469 -4.36 15.33 2.91
CA GLN A 469 -4.56 14.38 1.80
C GLN A 469 -5.39 13.15 2.25
N ILE A 470 -5.01 12.50 3.35
CA ILE A 470 -5.71 11.31 3.85
C ILE A 470 -7.11 11.68 4.35
N GLY A 471 -7.27 12.82 5.03
CA GLY A 471 -8.58 13.34 5.41
C GLY A 471 -9.49 13.64 4.21
N THR A 472 -8.92 14.13 3.10
CA THR A 472 -9.64 14.33 1.83
C THR A 472 -10.06 13.01 1.19
N LEU A 473 -9.15 12.03 1.06
CA LEU A 473 -9.47 10.69 0.54
C LEU A 473 -10.59 10.01 1.34
N VAL A 474 -10.50 10.06 2.68
CA VAL A 474 -11.54 9.53 3.57
C VAL A 474 -12.84 10.33 3.42
N GLY A 475 -12.78 11.66 3.34
CA GLY A 475 -13.95 12.52 3.14
C GLY A 475 -14.70 12.22 1.83
N GLU A 476 -13.99 12.06 0.72
CA GLU A 476 -14.57 11.71 -0.58
C GLU A 476 -15.14 10.28 -0.59
N ALA A 477 -14.41 9.30 -0.06
CA ALA A 477 -14.94 7.94 0.10
C ALA A 477 -16.20 7.92 0.97
N ARG A 478 -16.27 8.75 2.02
CA ARG A 478 -17.48 8.92 2.85
C ARG A 478 -18.62 9.61 2.08
N SER A 479 -18.34 10.55 1.19
CA SER A 479 -19.36 11.23 0.37
C SER A 479 -20.02 10.27 -0.63
N LYS A 480 -19.25 9.32 -1.18
CA LYS A 480 -19.72 8.33 -2.16
C LYS A 480 -20.29 7.05 -1.56
N LEU A 481 -19.68 6.54 -0.48
CA LEU A 481 -20.05 5.26 0.12
C LEU A 481 -20.91 5.39 1.38
N GLY A 482 -20.88 6.53 2.08
CA GLY A 482 -21.55 6.71 3.36
C GLY A 482 -20.90 5.88 4.48
N GLU A 483 -21.68 4.99 5.09
CA GLU A 483 -21.28 4.20 6.27
C GLU A 483 -20.49 2.92 5.95
N VAL A 484 -19.83 2.79 4.79
CA VAL A 484 -18.96 1.62 4.51
C VAL A 484 -17.63 1.76 5.27
N PRO A 485 -17.16 0.79 6.08
CA PRO A 485 -15.86 0.90 6.76
C PRO A 485 -14.71 1.10 5.77
N ILE A 486 -13.66 1.80 6.20
CA ILE A 486 -12.47 2.12 5.38
C ILE A 486 -11.24 1.63 6.12
N VAL A 487 -10.38 0.88 5.42
CA VAL A 487 -9.07 0.41 5.90
C VAL A 487 -8.04 0.68 4.81
N PHE A 488 -6.94 1.36 5.09
CA PHE A 488 -5.90 1.52 4.08
C PHE A 488 -5.15 0.19 3.89
N GLY A 489 -5.29 -0.43 2.71
CA GLY A 489 -4.74 -1.76 2.40
C GLY A 489 -3.21 -1.78 2.37
N GLU A 490 -2.62 -0.70 1.86
CA GLU A 490 -1.19 -0.42 1.90
C GLU A 490 -0.98 1.06 2.26
N CYS A 491 -0.10 1.32 3.23
CA CYS A 491 0.53 2.63 3.36
C CYS A 491 1.98 2.56 3.83
N GLY A 492 2.86 3.34 3.22
CA GLY A 492 4.29 3.22 3.50
C GLY A 492 5.15 4.35 2.94
N ILE A 493 6.40 4.34 3.37
CA ILE A 493 7.47 5.25 2.94
C ILE A 493 8.73 4.42 2.65
N PRO A 494 9.53 4.76 1.64
CA PRO A 494 10.71 3.96 1.29
C PRO A 494 11.85 4.23 2.27
N MET A 495 12.69 3.21 2.47
CA MET A 495 13.86 3.28 3.33
C MET A 495 15.07 3.89 2.61
N ASP A 496 15.14 3.81 1.27
CA ASP A 496 16.28 4.27 0.46
C ASP A 496 16.31 5.78 0.16
N LEU A 497 15.47 6.56 0.86
CA LEU A 497 15.40 8.02 0.77
C LEU A 497 16.75 8.71 0.92
N ASN A 498 16.85 9.87 0.26
CA ASN A 498 18.03 10.74 0.20
C ASN A 498 19.27 10.04 -0.37
N GLY A 499 19.04 9.19 -1.39
CA GLY A 499 20.11 8.45 -2.06
C GLY A 499 20.80 7.46 -1.13
N GLU A 500 20.03 6.67 -0.38
CA GLU A 500 20.54 5.62 0.53
C GLU A 500 21.35 6.13 1.75
N GLU A 501 21.28 7.44 2.09
CA GLU A 501 22.02 8.05 3.22
C GLU A 501 21.89 7.21 4.51
N ALA A 502 20.67 6.79 4.85
CA ALA A 502 20.38 6.03 6.07
C ALA A 502 21.03 4.63 6.11
N PHE A 503 21.25 3.98 4.95
CA PHE A 503 21.88 2.65 4.90
C PHE A 503 23.38 2.70 5.19
N SER A 504 24.04 3.83 4.92
CA SER A 504 25.46 4.04 5.22
C SER A 504 25.71 4.64 6.61
N THR A 505 24.76 5.42 7.13
CA THR A 505 24.90 6.17 8.39
C THR A 505 24.19 5.54 9.59
N GLY A 506 23.20 4.66 9.34
CA GLY A 506 22.25 4.20 10.37
C GLY A 506 21.23 5.26 10.81
N ASP A 507 21.27 6.49 10.26
CA ASP A 507 20.42 7.60 10.69
C ASP A 507 19.14 7.70 9.83
N TYR A 508 18.10 7.01 10.28
CA TYR A 508 16.77 6.99 9.66
C TYR A 508 15.87 8.19 10.03
N LYS A 509 16.41 9.30 10.55
CA LYS A 509 15.63 10.47 11.02
C LYS A 509 14.62 11.04 10.02
N TRP A 510 14.86 10.88 8.71
CA TRP A 510 13.99 11.42 7.67
C TRP A 510 12.80 10.48 7.41
N GLN A 511 13.11 9.20 7.27
CA GLN A 511 12.18 8.08 7.18
C GLN A 511 11.23 8.08 8.38
N GLU A 512 11.77 8.21 9.60
CA GLU A 512 11.00 8.25 10.85
C GLU A 512 10.04 9.45 10.89
N ARG A 513 10.47 10.64 10.44
CA ARG A 513 9.59 11.83 10.37
C ARG A 513 8.46 11.68 9.36
N MET A 514 8.72 11.03 8.24
CA MET A 514 7.69 10.75 7.22
C MET A 514 6.71 9.68 7.71
N MET A 515 7.20 8.61 8.33
CA MET A 515 6.37 7.58 8.95
C MET A 515 5.52 8.14 10.10
N ASP A 516 6.09 8.97 10.98
CA ASP A 516 5.35 9.65 12.05
C ASP A 516 4.26 10.58 11.47
N ALA A 517 4.52 11.26 10.35
CA ALA A 517 3.51 12.06 9.67
C ALA A 517 2.40 11.21 9.04
N LEU A 518 2.75 10.08 8.43
CA LEU A 518 1.81 9.15 7.81
C LEU A 518 0.87 8.53 8.85
N VAL A 519 1.43 7.92 9.89
CA VAL A 519 0.62 7.28 10.93
C VAL A 519 -0.20 8.32 11.69
N SER A 520 0.34 9.52 11.98
CA SER A 520 -0.46 10.61 12.58
C SER A 520 -1.67 11.02 11.73
N ALA A 521 -1.57 10.93 10.40
CA ALA A 521 -2.65 11.28 9.49
C ALA A 521 -3.77 10.22 9.48
N MET A 522 -3.40 8.93 9.45
CA MET A 522 -4.33 7.81 9.63
C MET A 522 -5.05 7.91 10.99
N GLU A 523 -4.29 8.14 12.06
CA GLU A 523 -4.78 8.35 13.43
C GLU A 523 -5.79 9.51 13.52
N SER A 524 -5.48 10.66 12.89
CA SER A 524 -6.38 11.81 12.88
C SER A 524 -7.67 11.60 12.08
N SER A 525 -7.65 10.63 11.15
CA SER A 525 -8.79 10.27 10.30
C SER A 525 -9.62 9.10 10.85
N LEU A 526 -9.18 8.47 11.96
CA LEU A 526 -9.84 7.34 12.62
C LEU A 526 -10.13 6.16 11.67
N VAL A 527 -9.14 5.80 10.85
CA VAL A 527 -9.18 4.67 9.91
C VAL A 527 -8.14 3.61 10.27
N GLY A 528 -8.49 2.34 10.05
CA GLY A 528 -7.52 1.24 10.13
C GLY A 528 -6.55 1.28 8.93
N PHE A 529 -5.40 0.63 9.06
CA PHE A 529 -4.37 0.62 8.02
C PHE A 529 -3.39 -0.56 8.18
N ASN A 530 -2.74 -0.95 7.07
CA ASN A 530 -1.63 -1.90 7.07
C ASN A 530 -0.35 -1.25 6.49
N LEU A 531 0.74 -1.28 7.24
CA LEU A 531 2.00 -0.68 6.83
C LEU A 531 2.73 -1.51 5.76
N TRP A 532 3.17 -0.87 4.68
CA TRP A 532 4.05 -1.43 3.65
C TRP A 532 5.52 -1.14 4.01
N ALA A 533 6.38 -2.12 4.30
CA ALA A 533 6.10 -3.55 4.44
C ALA A 533 6.94 -4.21 5.55
N TYR A 534 6.47 -5.36 6.04
CA TYR A 534 7.25 -6.26 6.91
C TYR A 534 7.82 -7.41 6.07
N ASN A 535 9.11 -7.36 5.74
CA ASN A 535 9.79 -8.39 4.97
C ASN A 535 11.15 -8.76 5.62
N PRO A 536 11.23 -9.88 6.36
CA PRO A 536 12.46 -10.34 7.02
C PRO A 536 13.67 -10.48 6.08
N HIS A 537 13.41 -10.94 4.84
CA HIS A 537 14.41 -11.17 3.80
C HIS A 537 14.92 -9.91 3.08
N ASN A 538 14.48 -8.70 3.47
CA ASN A 538 14.92 -7.46 2.84
C ASN A 538 16.43 -7.21 3.03
N HIS A 539 17.08 -6.68 2.01
CA HIS A 539 18.50 -6.34 2.04
C HIS A 539 18.75 -4.95 1.48
N ASP A 540 19.42 -4.08 2.23
CA ASP A 540 19.58 -2.65 1.90
C ASP A 540 20.10 -2.34 0.49
N HIS A 541 20.89 -3.25 -0.08
CA HIS A 541 21.56 -3.10 -1.38
C HIS A 541 20.80 -3.70 -2.58
N ILE A 542 19.78 -4.54 -2.33
CA ILE A 542 18.94 -5.21 -3.36
C ILE A 542 17.47 -4.80 -3.25
N GLY A 543 17.04 -4.39 -2.05
CA GLY A 543 15.64 -4.21 -1.73
C GLY A 543 15.00 -5.49 -1.20
N ASP A 544 13.75 -5.69 -1.56
CA ASP A 544 12.82 -6.61 -0.93
C ASP A 544 12.49 -7.85 -1.79
N ASP A 545 13.43 -8.22 -2.68
CA ASP A 545 13.32 -9.18 -3.79
C ASP A 545 12.42 -8.75 -4.98
N TRP A 546 11.62 -7.68 -4.90
CA TRP A 546 10.71 -7.28 -5.97
C TRP A 546 10.94 -5.84 -6.48
N ASN A 547 11.19 -5.68 -7.78
CA ASN A 547 11.40 -4.39 -8.44
C ASN A 547 12.52 -3.50 -7.84
N ALA A 548 13.40 -4.09 -7.03
CA ALA A 548 14.37 -3.39 -6.18
C ALA A 548 13.74 -2.34 -5.25
N GLU A 549 12.47 -2.53 -4.85
CA GLU A 549 11.81 -1.73 -3.81
C GLU A 549 12.50 -1.94 -2.47
N ASN A 550 12.57 -0.91 -1.63
CA ASN A 550 13.10 -1.04 -0.27
C ASN A 550 12.22 -0.30 0.73
N PHE A 551 11.04 -0.88 1.00
CA PHE A 551 10.09 -0.38 2.00
C PHE A 551 10.18 -1.09 3.35
N SER A 552 11.01 -2.14 3.47
CA SER A 552 10.97 -2.97 4.65
C SER A 552 11.54 -2.25 5.87
N TRP A 553 10.66 -2.00 6.84
CA TRP A 553 11.02 -1.44 8.13
C TRP A 553 11.43 -2.53 9.15
N TYR A 554 11.65 -3.76 8.69
CA TYR A 554 12.31 -4.85 9.43
C TYR A 554 13.22 -5.65 8.49
N ALA A 555 14.35 -6.16 8.98
CA ALA A 555 15.20 -7.10 8.24
C ALA A 555 16.08 -7.95 9.17
N ASP A 556 16.21 -9.25 8.89
CA ASP A 556 17.02 -10.16 9.73
C ASP A 556 18.51 -9.84 9.64
N ASN A 557 18.99 -9.40 8.47
CA ASN A 557 20.38 -8.96 8.30
C ASN A 557 20.74 -7.74 9.15
N GLN A 558 19.75 -7.00 9.66
CA GLN A 558 19.93 -5.91 10.63
C GLN A 558 19.77 -6.44 12.06
N ARG A 559 18.84 -7.37 12.29
CA ARG A 559 18.67 -8.05 13.59
C ARG A 559 19.97 -8.70 14.05
N ASP A 560 20.68 -9.39 13.18
CA ASP A 560 21.94 -10.06 13.52
C ASP A 560 23.02 -9.05 13.96
N LYS A 561 23.13 -7.91 13.27
CA LYS A 561 24.05 -6.83 13.65
C LYS A 561 23.66 -6.20 14.98
N ASP A 562 22.37 -5.90 15.16
CA ASP A 562 21.84 -5.29 16.38
C ASP A 562 22.12 -6.18 17.60
N LEU A 563 21.95 -7.51 17.47
CA LEU A 563 22.22 -8.47 18.53
C LEU A 563 23.72 -8.62 18.81
N GLN A 564 24.57 -8.65 17.78
CA GLN A 564 26.03 -8.66 17.93
C GLN A 564 26.52 -7.43 18.70
N GLU A 565 26.14 -6.21 18.27
CA GLU A 565 26.51 -4.96 18.93
C GLU A 565 26.07 -4.90 20.41
N ARG A 566 24.91 -5.49 20.74
CA ARG A 566 24.36 -5.52 22.10
C ARG A 566 25.07 -6.52 23.01
N SER A 567 25.48 -7.66 22.45
CA SER A 567 26.33 -8.65 23.12
C SER A 567 27.70 -8.05 23.45
N GLU A 568 28.33 -7.36 22.48
CA GLU A 568 29.60 -6.65 22.69
C GLU A 568 29.51 -5.54 23.76
N LYS A 569 28.37 -4.87 23.87
CA LYS A 569 28.10 -3.84 24.89
C LYS A 569 27.72 -4.41 26.27
N GLY A 570 27.78 -5.73 26.46
CA GLY A 570 27.57 -6.39 27.75
C GLY A 570 26.13 -6.36 28.26
N SER A 571 25.15 -6.18 27.37
CA SER A 571 23.73 -6.37 27.72
C SER A 571 23.36 -7.85 27.59
N ASN A 572 22.44 -8.34 28.42
CA ASN A 572 21.85 -9.67 28.26
C ASN A 572 21.07 -9.73 26.95
N ALA A 573 21.76 -10.08 25.86
CA ALA A 573 21.17 -10.45 24.58
C ALA A 573 20.71 -11.93 24.65
N ASP A 574 19.86 -12.23 25.64
CA ASP A 574 18.97 -13.39 25.54
C ASP A 574 18.15 -13.19 24.26
N GLY A 575 18.02 -14.21 23.41
CA GLY A 575 17.57 -14.10 22.01
C GLY A 575 16.11 -13.68 21.77
N GLU A 576 15.48 -13.03 22.75
CA GLU A 576 14.09 -12.60 22.79
C GLU A 576 13.87 -11.11 22.51
N ASP A 577 14.91 -10.34 22.12
CA ASP A 577 14.68 -8.94 21.74
C ASP A 577 13.95 -8.83 20.40
N LEU A 578 12.63 -8.75 20.49
CA LEU A 578 11.73 -8.57 19.36
C LEU A 578 11.97 -7.25 18.61
N ASP A 579 12.58 -6.23 19.24
CA ASP A 579 12.83 -4.93 18.59
C ASP A 579 14.09 -4.94 17.70
N ALA A 580 15.01 -5.90 17.85
CA ALA A 580 16.20 -6.03 17.01
C ALA A 580 15.83 -6.27 15.54
N GLY A 581 16.50 -5.56 14.63
CA GLY A 581 16.21 -5.52 13.20
C GLY A 581 15.06 -4.59 12.80
N GLY A 582 14.29 -4.07 13.77
CA GLY A 582 13.21 -3.12 13.56
C GLY A 582 13.71 -1.70 13.32
N ARG A 583 13.18 -1.07 12.26
CA ARG A 583 13.46 0.31 11.85
C ARG A 583 12.24 1.18 12.15
N LEU A 584 12.46 2.47 12.41
CA LEU A 584 11.41 3.46 12.63
C LEU A 584 10.43 3.14 13.78
N LEU A 585 10.80 2.26 14.71
CA LEU A 585 9.89 1.78 15.77
C LEU A 585 9.32 2.93 16.62
N ASP A 586 10.07 4.00 16.83
CA ASP A 586 9.60 5.19 17.57
C ASP A 586 8.52 5.99 16.81
N ALA A 587 8.35 5.75 15.51
CA ALA A 587 7.24 6.27 14.70
C ALA A 587 6.09 5.26 14.52
N ILE A 588 6.40 3.95 14.42
CA ILE A 588 5.45 2.86 14.14
C ILE A 588 4.73 2.37 15.41
N VAL A 589 5.47 2.17 16.50
CA VAL A 589 5.00 1.53 17.73
C VAL A 589 4.36 2.58 18.65
N ARG A 590 3.04 2.74 18.51
CA ARG A 590 2.27 3.86 19.08
C ARG A 590 1.11 3.38 19.96
N PRO A 591 0.72 4.13 21.00
CA PRO A 591 -0.47 3.83 21.79
C PRO A 591 -1.76 4.08 20.98
N TYR A 592 -2.76 3.23 21.15
CA TYR A 592 -4.07 3.38 20.50
C TYR A 592 -5.19 2.65 21.26
N ALA A 593 -6.45 2.88 20.87
CA ALA A 593 -7.61 2.24 21.49
C ALA A 593 -7.98 0.95 20.71
N VAL A 594 -7.57 -0.21 21.22
CA VAL A 594 -7.81 -1.53 20.60
C VAL A 594 -9.31 -1.79 20.44
N ALA A 595 -10.08 -1.52 21.48
CA ALA A 595 -11.54 -1.68 21.49
C ALA A 595 -12.17 -0.56 22.32
N THR A 596 -13.12 0.18 21.75
CA THR A 596 -13.74 1.35 22.37
C THR A 596 -15.17 1.04 22.80
N ALA A 597 -15.47 1.19 24.09
CA ALA A 597 -16.83 1.12 24.64
C ALA A 597 -17.62 2.39 24.29
N GLY A 598 -18.00 2.52 23.02
CA GLY A 598 -18.65 3.69 22.44
C GLY A 598 -18.03 4.11 21.10
N THR A 599 -18.32 5.35 20.68
CA THR A 599 -17.90 5.87 19.37
C THR A 599 -16.62 6.71 19.47
N PRO A 600 -15.53 6.37 18.76
CA PRO A 600 -14.33 7.21 18.66
C PRO A 600 -14.65 8.63 18.14
N LEU A 601 -13.97 9.65 18.69
CA LEU A 601 -14.15 11.05 18.29
C LEU A 601 -12.85 11.73 17.85
N SER A 602 -11.71 11.39 18.47
CA SER A 602 -10.38 11.84 18.03
C SER A 602 -9.28 11.04 18.72
N LEU A 603 -8.23 10.70 17.98
CA LEU A 603 -7.00 10.12 18.51
C LEU A 603 -5.82 11.04 18.15
N PHE A 604 -4.93 11.26 19.11
CA PHE A 604 -3.71 12.06 18.93
C PHE A 604 -2.56 11.42 19.70
N TYR A 605 -1.40 11.30 19.05
CA TYR A 605 -0.15 10.91 19.68
C TYR A 605 1.01 11.80 19.18
N ASP A 606 1.83 12.28 20.12
CA ASP A 606 3.06 13.03 19.83
C ASP A 606 4.28 12.27 20.37
N ALA A 607 4.97 11.54 19.50
CA ALA A 607 6.12 10.69 19.85
C ALA A 607 7.25 11.45 20.58
N GLU A 608 7.40 12.76 20.36
CA GLU A 608 8.43 13.58 21.03
C GLU A 608 8.13 13.77 22.53
N THR A 609 6.85 13.96 22.88
CA THR A 609 6.39 14.14 24.27
C THR A 609 5.83 12.86 24.90
N ALA A 610 5.64 11.81 24.09
CA ALA A 610 4.85 10.63 24.39
C ALA A 610 3.43 10.95 24.90
N LEU A 611 2.86 12.12 24.56
CA LEU A 611 1.49 12.46 24.92
C LEU A 611 0.52 11.75 23.98
N PHE A 612 -0.23 10.81 24.55
CA PHE A 612 -1.41 10.18 23.95
C PHE A 612 -2.66 10.85 24.50
N THR A 613 -3.52 11.35 23.61
CA THR A 613 -4.85 11.86 23.95
C THR A 613 -5.89 11.13 23.11
N TYR A 614 -6.85 10.51 23.78
CA TYR A 614 -7.97 9.84 23.12
C TYR A 614 -9.31 10.37 23.63
N ARG A 615 -10.25 10.59 22.70
CA ARG A 615 -11.61 11.03 23.00
C ARG A 615 -12.61 10.16 22.27
N PHE A 616 -13.66 9.80 22.98
CA PHE A 616 -14.75 8.98 22.49
C PHE A 616 -16.06 9.37 23.19
N ARG A 617 -17.20 8.95 22.66
CA ARG A 617 -18.52 9.10 23.27
C ARG A 617 -18.97 7.74 23.78
N SER A 618 -19.19 7.61 25.09
CA SER A 618 -19.72 6.37 25.69
C SER A 618 -21.13 6.60 26.25
N PRO A 619 -21.95 5.54 26.38
CA PRO A 619 -23.12 5.57 27.26
C PRO A 619 -22.77 5.99 28.70
N LEU A 620 -23.79 6.35 29.48
CA LEU A 620 -23.67 6.52 30.93
C LEU A 620 -23.66 5.17 31.64
N ARG A 621 -22.84 5.02 32.68
CA ARG A 621 -22.86 3.87 33.60
C ARG A 621 -23.16 4.33 35.01
N LEU A 622 -24.41 4.16 35.46
CA LEU A 622 -24.88 4.67 36.75
C LEU A 622 -24.47 3.76 37.93
N VAL A 623 -24.34 4.36 39.12
CA VAL A 623 -23.91 3.67 40.36
C VAL A 623 -24.88 2.56 40.82
N SER A 624 -26.14 2.58 40.37
CA SER A 624 -27.19 1.65 40.78
C SER A 624 -27.17 0.29 40.07
N GLU A 625 -26.31 0.11 39.07
CA GLU A 625 -26.23 -1.11 38.27
C GLU A 625 -24.93 -1.86 38.57
N GLU A 626 -25.09 -3.07 39.12
CA GLU A 626 -24.10 -4.16 39.33
C GLU A 626 -22.68 -3.76 39.74
N THR A 627 -22.20 -4.30 40.87
CA THR A 627 -20.82 -4.10 41.36
C THR A 627 -19.73 -4.58 40.38
N THR A 628 -20.09 -5.38 39.38
CA THR A 628 -19.19 -5.90 38.35
C THR A 628 -19.30 -5.05 37.08
N VAL A 629 -18.16 -4.64 36.52
CA VAL A 629 -18.08 -3.92 35.23
C VAL A 629 -18.12 -4.93 34.08
N LYS A 630 -18.98 -4.71 33.08
CA LYS A 630 -19.08 -5.60 31.92
C LYS A 630 -18.03 -5.23 30.88
N LEU A 631 -17.47 -6.21 30.16
CA LEU A 631 -16.40 -5.94 29.19
C LEU A 631 -16.80 -4.94 28.08
N GLY A 632 -18.07 -4.95 27.64
CA GLY A 632 -18.62 -3.95 26.71
C GLY A 632 -18.67 -2.51 27.23
N GLU A 633 -18.53 -2.29 28.55
CA GLU A 633 -18.43 -0.98 29.19
C GLU A 633 -16.97 -0.49 29.30
N VAL A 634 -16.00 -1.31 28.86
CA VAL A 634 -14.56 -1.10 29.06
C VAL A 634 -13.87 -0.84 27.73
N THR A 635 -13.27 0.34 27.63
CA THR A 635 -12.35 0.68 26.53
C THR A 635 -10.97 0.10 26.82
N GLU A 636 -10.42 -0.64 25.88
CA GLU A 636 -9.08 -1.23 25.93
C GLU A 636 -8.11 -0.39 25.11
N LEU A 637 -6.99 -0.02 25.73
CA LEU A 637 -5.90 0.75 25.14
C LEU A 637 -4.65 -0.12 25.06
N TYR A 638 -3.95 -0.09 23.93
CA TYR A 638 -2.59 -0.60 23.81
C TYR A 638 -1.60 0.49 24.22
N LEU A 639 -0.62 0.16 25.06
CA LEU A 639 0.41 1.06 25.54
C LEU A 639 1.80 0.42 25.36
N PRO A 640 2.60 0.86 24.38
CA PRO A 640 3.86 0.18 24.05
C PRO A 640 4.91 0.30 25.15
N ARG A 641 5.47 -0.84 25.58
CA ARG A 641 6.49 -0.99 26.63
C ARG A 641 7.76 -0.14 26.38
N ARG A 642 8.08 0.09 25.09
CA ARG A 642 9.19 0.97 24.65
C ARG A 642 9.05 2.42 25.13
N THR A 643 7.81 2.87 25.37
CA THR A 643 7.51 4.26 25.76
C THR A 643 6.90 4.33 27.16
N PHE A 644 5.88 3.51 27.43
CA PHE A 644 5.10 3.55 28.67
C PHE A 644 5.45 2.37 29.56
N THR A 645 5.85 2.67 30.78
CA THR A 645 6.12 1.71 31.85
C THR A 645 5.48 2.16 33.15
N LYS A 646 5.32 1.23 34.10
CA LYS A 646 4.85 1.51 35.46
C LYS A 646 5.65 2.60 36.19
N ALA A 647 6.91 2.80 35.84
CA ALA A 647 7.82 3.74 36.50
C ALA A 647 7.78 5.16 35.92
N ASN A 648 7.38 5.34 34.66
CA ASN A 648 7.49 6.62 33.94
C ASN A 648 6.16 7.21 33.44
N THR A 649 5.04 6.49 33.57
CA THR A 649 3.76 6.90 32.98
C THR A 649 2.90 7.71 33.96
N GLN A 650 2.37 8.83 33.50
CA GLN A 650 1.27 9.56 34.15
C GLN A 650 0.03 9.57 33.25
N TRP A 651 -1.13 9.79 33.85
CA TRP A 651 -2.41 9.78 33.16
C TRP A 651 -3.43 10.72 33.82
N ASN A 652 -4.44 11.09 33.03
CA ASN A 652 -5.61 11.86 33.46
C ASN A 652 -6.84 11.37 32.67
N VAL A 653 -8.00 11.33 33.32
CA VAL A 653 -9.27 10.87 32.71
C VAL A 653 -10.41 11.82 33.06
N SER A 654 -11.46 11.84 32.25
CA SER A 654 -12.71 12.55 32.59
C SER A 654 -13.28 12.10 33.94
N SER A 655 -14.10 12.98 34.55
CA SER A 655 -14.78 12.69 35.82
C SER A 655 -15.53 11.34 35.77
N GLY A 656 -15.54 10.63 36.91
CA GLY A 656 -16.06 9.26 37.01
C GLY A 656 -15.12 8.18 36.46
N GLY A 657 -14.04 8.54 35.76
CA GLY A 657 -13.13 7.59 35.12
C GLY A 657 -12.35 6.72 36.10
N ARG A 658 -12.07 5.50 35.65
CA ARG A 658 -11.24 4.48 36.30
C ARG A 658 -10.39 3.81 35.24
N ILE A 659 -9.11 3.60 35.54
CA ILE A 659 -8.17 2.95 34.63
C ILE A 659 -7.36 1.89 35.40
N HIS A 660 -7.24 0.72 34.81
CA HIS A 660 -6.40 -0.38 35.27
C HIS A 660 -5.31 -0.64 34.22
N PHE A 661 -4.07 -0.85 34.64
CA PHE A 661 -2.93 -1.08 33.74
C PHE A 661 -2.40 -2.50 33.91
N ASP A 662 -2.41 -3.25 32.82
CA ASP A 662 -1.71 -4.52 32.66
C ASP A 662 -0.43 -4.25 31.85
N TRP A 663 0.66 -4.07 32.56
CA TRP A 663 1.96 -3.73 31.98
C TRP A 663 2.62 -4.89 31.25
N GLU A 664 2.24 -6.14 31.57
CA GLU A 664 2.80 -7.35 30.96
C GLU A 664 2.23 -7.52 29.55
N ASN A 665 0.91 -7.41 29.40
CA ASN A 665 0.23 -7.50 28.10
C ASN A 665 0.17 -6.17 27.34
N GLN A 666 0.85 -5.12 27.82
CA GLN A 666 0.87 -3.78 27.21
C GLN A 666 -0.55 -3.18 27.06
N ARG A 667 -1.40 -3.33 28.08
CA ARG A 667 -2.81 -2.89 28.09
C ARG A 667 -3.12 -1.87 29.18
N ALA A 668 -4.10 -1.02 28.89
CA ALA A 668 -4.86 -0.32 29.91
C ALA A 668 -6.36 -0.40 29.63
N PHE A 669 -7.13 -0.68 30.67
CA PHE A 669 -8.58 -0.85 30.64
C PHE A 669 -9.25 0.34 31.32
N LEU A 670 -10.09 1.06 30.57
CA LEU A 670 -10.70 2.34 30.95
C LEU A 670 -12.23 2.20 30.98
N TRP A 671 -12.83 2.50 32.12
CA TRP A 671 -14.29 2.56 32.30
C TRP A 671 -14.70 3.79 33.12
N PHE A 672 -15.99 4.07 33.17
CA PHE A 672 -16.55 5.22 33.88
C PHE A 672 -17.63 4.79 34.87
N VAL A 673 -17.76 5.53 35.96
CA VAL A 673 -18.87 5.43 36.91
C VAL A 673 -19.46 6.83 37.07
N ASP A 674 -20.67 7.02 36.58
CA ASP A 674 -21.31 8.32 36.45
C ASP A 674 -22.26 8.62 37.61
N ILE A 675 -22.23 9.86 38.05
CA ILE A 675 -23.28 10.44 38.89
C ILE A 675 -24.44 10.82 37.95
N PRO A 676 -25.71 10.49 38.27
CA PRO A 676 -26.85 10.85 37.43
C PRO A 676 -26.87 12.35 37.11
N PRO A 677 -26.83 12.76 35.82
CA PRO A 677 -26.88 14.17 35.45
C PRO A 677 -28.27 14.76 35.74
N GLU A 678 -28.32 16.04 36.14
CA GLU A 678 -29.58 16.77 36.41
C GLU A 678 -30.51 16.88 35.19
N ARG A 679 -29.95 16.68 33.98
CA ARG A 679 -30.69 16.62 32.71
C ARG A 679 -30.58 15.21 32.14
N ARG A 680 -31.61 14.75 31.42
CA ARG A 680 -31.56 13.49 30.65
C ARG A 680 -30.53 13.59 29.52
N VAL A 681 -29.32 13.14 29.79
CA VAL A 681 -28.27 12.87 28.80
C VAL A 681 -28.15 11.34 28.66
N GLN A 682 -27.97 10.82 27.45
CA GLN A 682 -27.83 9.37 27.21
C GLN A 682 -26.37 8.91 27.11
N ASP A 683 -25.48 9.83 26.72
CA ASP A 683 -24.06 9.58 26.50
C ASP A 683 -23.18 10.73 27.04
N MET A 684 -21.88 10.48 27.16
CA MET A 684 -20.90 11.49 27.55
C MET A 684 -19.64 11.41 26.69
N VAL A 685 -19.09 12.58 26.37
CA VAL A 685 -17.76 12.69 25.77
C VAL A 685 -16.72 12.43 26.84
N ARG A 686 -15.99 11.32 26.68
CA ARG A 686 -14.86 10.90 27.50
C ARG A 686 -13.56 11.41 26.90
N ARG A 687 -12.58 11.64 27.77
CA ARG A 687 -11.19 11.94 27.42
C ARG A 687 -10.28 11.13 28.34
N VAL A 688 -9.22 10.60 27.78
CA VAL A 688 -8.06 10.07 28.49
C VAL A 688 -6.80 10.70 27.89
N ASP A 689 -5.90 11.14 28.78
CA ASP A 689 -4.55 11.61 28.45
C ASP A 689 -3.56 10.68 29.17
N ILE A 690 -2.54 10.20 28.47
CA ILE A 690 -1.46 9.36 29.02
C ILE A 690 -0.13 9.90 28.47
N TRP A 691 0.87 10.12 29.33
CA TRP A 691 2.14 10.73 28.93
C TRP A 691 3.31 10.30 29.80
N VAL A 692 4.53 10.62 29.33
CA VAL A 692 5.78 10.39 30.06
C VAL A 692 6.35 11.76 30.47
N PRO A 693 6.29 12.18 31.76
CA PRO A 693 6.64 13.55 32.17
C PRO A 693 8.07 13.99 31.87
N SER A 694 9.02 13.05 31.76
CA SER A 694 10.41 13.34 31.40
C SER A 694 10.61 13.63 29.90
N ARG A 695 9.64 13.30 29.04
CA ARG A 695 9.65 13.64 27.61
C ARG A 695 8.99 15.00 27.39
N THR A 696 9.80 16.06 27.38
CA THR A 696 9.38 17.40 27.00
C THR A 696 9.87 17.74 25.60
N ARG A 697 9.14 18.61 24.87
CA ARG A 697 9.63 19.09 23.57
C ARG A 697 10.94 19.84 23.76
N LYS A 698 11.92 19.56 22.90
CA LYS A 698 13.16 20.33 22.90
C LYS A 698 12.81 21.77 22.48
N ALA A 699 13.40 22.75 23.16
CA ALA A 699 13.17 24.16 22.84
C ALA A 699 13.55 24.42 21.39
N GLY A 700 12.55 24.67 20.54
CA GLY A 700 12.77 25.00 19.15
C GLY A 700 13.50 26.34 19.00
N VAL A 701 14.13 26.54 17.85
CA VAL A 701 14.67 27.84 17.43
C VAL A 701 13.59 28.90 17.63
N ASN A 702 13.83 29.84 18.55
CA ASN A 702 12.83 30.87 18.83
C ASN A 702 12.74 31.88 17.66
N LEU A 703 11.65 32.65 17.61
CA LEU A 703 11.41 33.58 16.50
C LEU A 703 12.58 34.55 16.27
N ILE A 704 13.27 34.97 17.33
CA ILE A 704 14.42 35.89 17.28
C ILE A 704 15.64 35.20 16.63
N GLN A 705 15.93 33.95 16.99
CA GLN A 705 16.98 33.15 16.36
C GLN A 705 16.67 32.83 14.89
N GLY A 706 15.39 32.58 14.57
CA GLY A 706 14.93 32.41 13.18
C GLY A 706 15.13 33.67 12.33
N ILE A 707 14.71 34.83 12.84
CA ILE A 707 14.94 36.13 12.21
C ILE A 707 16.45 36.40 12.07
N GLY A 708 17.25 36.11 13.10
CA GLY A 708 18.70 36.28 13.07
C GLY A 708 19.38 35.46 11.97
N MET A 709 18.96 34.21 11.76
CA MET A 709 19.46 33.38 10.65
C MET A 709 19.03 33.91 9.27
N VAL A 710 17.80 34.40 9.12
CA VAL A 710 17.34 35.01 7.85
C VAL A 710 18.13 36.29 7.54
N VAL A 711 18.35 37.16 8.55
CA VAL A 711 19.17 38.37 8.41
C VAL A 711 20.62 38.03 8.05
N ALA A 712 21.22 37.03 8.70
CA ALA A 712 22.56 36.57 8.37
C ALA A 712 22.67 36.03 6.93
N LEU A 713 21.66 35.27 6.47
CA LEU A 713 21.60 34.76 5.10
C LEU A 713 21.48 35.90 4.06
N LEU A 714 20.61 36.88 4.32
CA LEU A 714 20.44 38.05 3.46
C LEU A 714 21.70 38.92 3.40
N LEU A 715 22.38 39.12 4.53
CA LEU A 715 23.68 39.81 4.59
C LEU A 715 24.77 39.03 3.84
N GLY A 716 24.80 37.71 3.94
CA GLY A 716 25.70 36.85 3.18
C GLY A 716 25.49 36.99 1.67
N LEU A 717 24.24 36.87 1.21
CA LEU A 717 23.87 37.06 -0.21
C LEU A 717 24.21 38.48 -0.71
N ALA A 718 23.94 39.51 0.09
CA ALA A 718 24.29 40.88 -0.25
C ALA A 718 25.81 41.09 -0.35
N LEU A 719 26.59 40.46 0.54
CA LEU A 719 28.05 40.50 0.50
C LEU A 719 28.60 39.77 -0.73
N THR A 720 28.09 38.58 -1.07
CA THR A 720 28.49 37.84 -2.28
C THR A 720 28.16 38.64 -3.54
N TYR A 721 26.97 39.25 -3.62
CA TYR A 721 26.58 40.12 -4.73
C TYR A 721 27.47 41.36 -4.84
N TYR A 722 27.84 41.98 -3.70
CA TYR A 722 28.77 43.11 -3.67
C TYR A 722 30.18 42.71 -4.14
N VAL A 723 30.70 41.56 -3.70
CA VAL A 723 32.00 41.04 -4.18
C VAL A 723 31.94 40.78 -5.69
N GLN A 724 30.85 40.20 -6.21
CA GLN A 724 30.69 39.97 -7.65
C GLN A 724 30.65 41.28 -8.46
N LEU A 725 30.01 42.33 -7.93
CA LEU A 725 30.03 43.66 -8.53
C LEU A 725 31.44 44.27 -8.56
N VAL A 726 32.22 44.09 -7.49
CA VAL A 726 33.62 44.55 -7.42
C VAL A 726 34.51 43.77 -8.41
N GLU A 727 34.31 42.47 -8.58
CA GLU A 727 35.01 41.68 -9.61
C GLU A 727 34.65 42.15 -11.02
N TRP A 728 33.37 42.29 -11.35
CA TRP A 728 32.95 42.81 -12.66
C TRP A 728 33.50 44.21 -12.96
N ASP A 729 33.60 45.08 -11.95
CA ASP A 729 34.15 46.42 -12.13
C ASP A 729 35.69 46.45 -12.18
N ARG A 730 36.37 45.45 -11.61
CA ARG A 730 37.80 45.20 -11.81
C ARG A 730 38.05 44.70 -13.23
N ASP A 731 37.29 43.72 -13.70
CA ASP A 731 37.46 43.12 -15.01
C ASP A 731 37.18 44.14 -16.12
N LYS A 732 36.11 44.96 -15.99
CA LYS A 732 35.87 46.10 -16.89
C LYS A 732 37.07 47.05 -17.00
N ARG A 733 37.76 47.32 -15.87
CA ARG A 733 38.96 48.19 -15.83
C ARG A 733 40.23 47.52 -16.38
N VAL A 734 40.27 46.19 -16.45
CA VAL A 734 41.33 45.43 -17.15
C VAL A 734 41.08 45.42 -18.65
N TYR A 735 39.85 45.12 -19.08
CA TYR A 735 39.47 45.11 -20.50
C TYR A 735 39.42 46.50 -21.15
N SER A 736 39.30 47.59 -20.38
CA SER A 736 39.43 48.97 -20.89
C SER A 736 40.88 49.48 -20.97
N ARG A 737 41.87 48.58 -20.83
CA ARG A 737 43.32 48.88 -20.92
C ARG A 737 44.06 47.98 -21.93
N GLN A 738 43.32 47.22 -22.72
CA GLN A 738 43.73 46.66 -24.01
C GLN A 738 43.08 47.47 -25.13
#